data_AF-A0A943XRD7-F1
#
_entry.id   AF-A0A943XRD7-F1
#
_cell.length_a   1.000
_cell.length_b   1.000
_cell.length_c   1.000
_cell.angle_alpha   90.00
_cell.angle_beta   90.00
_cell.angle_gamma   90.00
#
_symmetry.space_group_name_H-M   'P 1'
#
loop_
_entity.id
_entity.type
_entity.pdbx_description
1 polymer ?
#
loop_
_entity_poly.entity_id
_entity_poly.type
_entity_poly.pdbx_seq_one_letter_code
_entity_poly.pdbx_strand_id
1 'polypeptide(L)'
;MQRVRKKKKIKSMAYISISMAVFLTLLGIGIYAVAAPNDDMNLTPDSVHIKSGDIENSTLAIGSHLIYIGAMTDEIYQIAYQSASTFSQSDMYYKSELGGGSWYEISSATSVADISSEGTPVADSVVEALSFTHHTKSDGITYDLITGQPVNIFNINDPYDLRNMEELRPLTTQYQMLVNGAQEPEKNSDDDEASTTEDTDSNEELRLLIQEFYNEDLKTNRTSEKLVVPDETAIQWENRLNAVNTYYQQVSANLDESDEREMLNTIMSKLDAERRVYLYTKVYSLLEDLVGKIDSTKNSAVTEAIVESQSNLQTSINEYEAKGFSDSNSVLGQEEYTLMQELVSAAEASDSPACSTVLTKIGYLYNIKENTVDKGKEELDYLNSVLLPKGIKAYKEALAAGISQEALTTAGSNQALLERYTEETKSSINAVRAEYQFLIQAKVLRLSNEAGQAYMTTLIEGVDEFRNAVKQDSAKDKAEETVEQYLLWLKQQLSDLVNAGRGGTDMSILQKERNELLQEKQNALDNNKLGEANRLDSLIRAKDQDIARLEQEYSETLLSETASEADKAWAAANLSAGTAGAAALAIGQEAVSDIQSGNLDNVSDALNSLEALMDVNSHAVTGAIQDIESALELTGDTESKEELLAKTKNLIRTGKEKSNQNGLSAAEVEAYLQELLGSPFISLSESDQQKAVLALEWYGEIKNNYAIKNLAASYSDVMLQNGSRYVYTKLGGTVEEYASTKTISEVLGYRYVFDDSHMVVTLQKGKDYYEFTAGRSSFRSNAAADTAMSKKAEYQTCLYIPESFVTKNFDCQIEYIDNGSVALLYTPAQKQQADEIYQALLTKGGD
;
A
#
# COMPACT_ATOMS: atom_id res chain seq x y z
N MET A 1 3.71 -23.63 12.46
CA MET A 1 3.55 -25.02 11.98
C MET A 1 2.18 -25.35 11.37
N GLN A 2 1.03 -25.08 12.03
CA GLN A 2 -0.30 -25.31 11.41
C GLN A 2 -0.65 -24.31 10.27
N ARG A 3 -0.13 -23.08 10.30
CA ARG A 3 -0.26 -22.10 9.19
C ARG A 3 0.57 -22.47 7.95
N VAL A 4 1.78 -23.00 8.14
CA VAL A 4 2.69 -23.48 7.07
C VAL A 4 2.08 -24.69 6.34
N ARG A 5 1.45 -25.62 7.08
CA ARG A 5 0.67 -26.72 6.49
C ARG A 5 -0.60 -26.28 5.75
N LYS A 6 -1.15 -25.10 6.06
CA LYS A 6 -2.32 -24.54 5.36
C LYS A 6 -1.94 -23.87 4.03
N LYS A 7 -0.80 -23.17 3.96
CA LYS A 7 -0.26 -22.61 2.70
C LYS A 7 0.10 -23.70 1.69
N LYS A 8 0.76 -24.79 2.12
CA LYS A 8 1.05 -25.97 1.27
C LYS A 8 -0.20 -26.57 0.61
N LYS A 9 -1.30 -26.69 1.35
CA LYS A 9 -2.56 -27.27 0.86
C LYS A 9 -3.34 -26.38 -0.10
N ILE A 10 -3.15 -25.06 -0.04
CA ILE A 10 -3.85 -24.11 -0.90
C ILE A 10 -3.09 -23.97 -2.24
N LYS A 11 -1.74 -23.89 -2.23
CA LYS A 11 -0.94 -23.91 -3.47
C LYS A 11 -1.01 -25.27 -4.19
N SER A 12 -1.01 -26.40 -3.47
CA SER A 12 -1.19 -27.74 -4.11
C SER A 12 -2.54 -27.88 -4.82
N MET A 13 -3.62 -27.30 -4.28
CA MET A 13 -4.90 -27.26 -4.97
C MET A 13 -4.92 -26.21 -6.09
N ALA A 14 -4.21 -25.09 -5.94
CA ALA A 14 -4.09 -24.08 -7.00
C ALA A 14 -3.39 -24.65 -8.23
N TYR A 15 -2.24 -25.34 -8.13
CA TYR A 15 -1.59 -25.95 -9.31
C TYR A 15 -2.39 -27.09 -9.95
N ILE A 16 -3.22 -27.80 -9.16
CA ILE A 16 -4.18 -28.80 -9.67
C ILE A 16 -5.41 -28.12 -10.34
N SER A 17 -5.69 -26.83 -10.05
CA SER A 17 -6.77 -26.04 -10.66
C SER A 17 -6.30 -24.94 -11.64
N ILE A 18 -4.98 -24.69 -11.76
CA ILE A 18 -4.30 -23.86 -12.78
C ILE A 18 -4.15 -24.65 -14.10
N SER A 19 -5.02 -25.63 -14.35
CA SER A 19 -5.28 -26.11 -15.71
C SER A 19 -6.03 -25.06 -16.57
N MET A 20 -6.37 -23.87 -16.04
CA MET A 20 -7.34 -22.97 -16.68
C MET A 20 -6.94 -21.48 -16.89
N ALA A 21 -5.84 -20.96 -16.31
CA ALA A 21 -5.55 -19.51 -16.37
C ALA A 21 -4.43 -19.08 -17.36
N VAL A 22 -3.51 -19.97 -17.75
CA VAL A 22 -2.49 -19.68 -18.78
C VAL A 22 -2.99 -19.99 -20.20
N PHE A 23 -4.24 -20.46 -20.32
CA PHE A 23 -4.87 -20.85 -21.59
C PHE A 23 -5.13 -19.67 -22.58
N LEU A 24 -4.81 -18.43 -22.23
CA LEU A 24 -5.21 -17.24 -23.00
C LEU A 24 -4.10 -16.29 -23.43
N THR A 25 -2.82 -16.52 -23.10
CA THR A 25 -1.73 -15.61 -23.53
C THR A 25 -0.72 -16.20 -24.52
N LEU A 26 -0.78 -17.50 -24.85
CA LEU A 26 0.16 -18.15 -25.80
C LEU A 26 -0.53 -18.96 -26.91
N LEU A 27 -1.75 -18.58 -27.31
CA LEU A 27 -2.37 -19.05 -28.56
C LEU A 27 -1.75 -18.32 -29.76
N GLY A 28 -0.48 -18.64 -30.04
CA GLY A 28 0.27 -18.11 -31.18
C GLY A 28 1.13 -19.13 -31.92
N ILE A 29 1.30 -20.34 -31.39
CA ILE A 29 2.04 -21.42 -32.07
C ILE A 29 1.04 -22.38 -32.68
N GLY A 30 0.90 -22.34 -34.01
CA GLY A 30 0.11 -23.30 -34.76
C GLY A 30 0.61 -24.72 -34.51
N ILE A 31 -0.26 -25.55 -33.93
CA ILE A 31 -0.05 -27.00 -33.83
C ILE A 31 -0.08 -27.58 -35.25
N TYR A 32 1.09 -27.89 -35.81
CA TYR A 32 1.19 -28.76 -36.97
C TYR A 32 1.69 -30.13 -36.50
N ALA A 33 0.80 -31.11 -36.52
CA ALA A 33 1.17 -32.51 -36.50
C ALA A 33 1.76 -32.87 -37.87
N VAL A 34 3.03 -33.30 -37.92
CA VAL A 34 3.59 -33.92 -39.12
C VAL A 34 4.35 -35.18 -38.72
N ALA A 35 4.06 -36.24 -39.47
CA ALA A 35 4.59 -37.59 -39.31
C ALA A 35 6.12 -37.64 -39.47
N ALA A 36 6.77 -38.46 -38.65
CA ALA A 36 8.20 -38.70 -38.64
C ALA A 36 8.72 -39.30 -39.96
N PRO A 37 9.81 -38.76 -40.53
CA PRO A 37 10.72 -39.51 -41.38
C PRO A 37 11.97 -39.94 -40.59
N ASN A 38 12.43 -41.15 -40.88
CA ASN A 38 13.54 -41.84 -40.21
C ASN A 38 14.94 -41.39 -40.66
N ASP A 39 15.85 -41.61 -39.71
CA ASP A 39 17.30 -41.87 -39.77
C ASP A 39 18.27 -40.70 -40.05
N ASP A 40 19.17 -40.55 -39.07
CA ASP A 40 20.32 -39.63 -38.89
C ASP A 40 20.12 -38.22 -38.29
N MET A 41 18.89 -37.79 -38.00
CA MET A 41 18.61 -36.76 -36.97
C MET A 41 17.65 -37.35 -35.95
N ASN A 42 18.14 -37.72 -34.77
CA ASN A 42 17.28 -37.95 -33.62
C ASN A 42 16.65 -36.61 -33.24
N LEU A 43 15.49 -36.29 -33.84
CA LEU A 43 14.64 -35.15 -33.48
C LEU A 43 14.14 -35.26 -32.03
N THR A 44 14.17 -36.47 -31.46
CA THR A 44 13.92 -36.71 -30.04
C THR A 44 15.26 -36.71 -29.28
N PRO A 45 15.44 -35.83 -28.29
CA PRO A 45 16.61 -35.87 -27.41
C PRO A 45 16.78 -37.24 -26.76
N ASP A 46 18.02 -37.60 -26.44
CA ASP A 46 18.32 -38.82 -25.66
C ASP A 46 17.48 -38.82 -24.37
N SER A 47 17.02 -40.00 -23.94
CA SER A 47 16.16 -40.17 -22.76
C SER A 47 16.38 -41.51 -22.06
N VAL A 48 15.88 -41.61 -20.82
CA VAL A 48 15.98 -42.82 -20.00
C VAL A 48 14.62 -43.25 -19.47
N HIS A 49 14.49 -44.55 -19.17
CA HIS A 49 13.36 -45.10 -18.43
C HIS A 49 13.75 -45.30 -16.97
N ILE A 50 12.89 -44.86 -16.04
CA ILE A 50 13.17 -44.91 -14.60
C ILE A 50 12.20 -45.86 -13.91
N LYS A 51 12.70 -46.64 -12.95
CA LYS A 51 11.86 -47.51 -12.13
C LYS A 51 11.01 -46.71 -11.15
N SER A 52 9.74 -47.08 -11.01
CA SER A 52 8.79 -46.36 -10.14
C SER A 52 9.32 -46.24 -8.70
N GLY A 53 9.99 -47.28 -8.20
CA GLY A 53 10.59 -47.31 -6.87
C GLY A 53 11.74 -46.31 -6.64
N ASP A 54 12.40 -45.85 -7.71
CA ASP A 54 13.52 -44.89 -7.64
C ASP A 54 13.03 -43.43 -7.69
N ILE A 55 11.73 -43.21 -7.93
CA ILE A 55 11.09 -41.90 -7.96
C ILE A 55 10.53 -41.59 -6.57
N GLU A 56 10.82 -40.41 -6.02
CA GLU A 56 10.30 -40.00 -4.73
C GLU A 56 8.77 -39.74 -4.76
N ASN A 57 8.12 -39.82 -3.60
CA ASN A 57 6.70 -39.49 -3.50
C ASN A 57 6.48 -37.98 -3.69
N SER A 58 5.25 -37.60 -4.01
CA SER A 58 4.85 -36.23 -4.33
C SER A 58 5.53 -35.68 -5.59
N THR A 59 5.79 -36.55 -6.56
CA THR A 59 6.41 -36.21 -7.85
C THR A 59 5.40 -36.28 -8.98
N LEU A 60 5.44 -35.28 -9.86
CA LEU A 60 4.70 -35.18 -11.10
C LEU A 60 5.54 -35.72 -12.26
N ALA A 61 4.93 -36.44 -13.18
CA ALA A 61 5.48 -36.74 -14.49
C ALA A 61 4.72 -35.92 -15.54
N ILE A 62 5.42 -35.00 -16.21
CA ILE A 62 4.87 -34.07 -17.21
C ILE A 62 5.81 -34.07 -18.41
N GLY A 63 5.33 -34.47 -19.58
CA GLY A 63 6.19 -34.66 -20.75
C GLY A 63 7.37 -35.56 -20.40
N SER A 64 8.60 -35.15 -20.69
CA SER A 64 9.82 -35.89 -20.35
C SER A 64 10.45 -35.52 -18.99
N HIS A 65 9.71 -34.85 -18.11
CA HIS A 65 10.23 -34.36 -16.83
C HIS A 65 9.54 -35.02 -15.62
N LEU A 66 10.35 -35.35 -14.62
CA LEU A 66 9.90 -35.67 -13.27
C LEU A 66 10.10 -34.45 -12.36
N ILE A 67 9.05 -33.99 -11.67
CA ILE A 67 9.09 -32.76 -10.87
C ILE A 67 8.49 -33.01 -9.49
N TYR A 68 9.29 -32.90 -8.44
CA TYR A 68 8.78 -32.88 -7.08
C TYR A 68 7.87 -31.66 -6.89
N ILE A 69 6.63 -31.87 -6.44
CA ILE A 69 5.59 -30.84 -6.42
C ILE A 69 5.96 -29.61 -5.57
N GLY A 70 6.78 -29.78 -4.53
CA GLY A 70 7.26 -28.69 -3.69
C GLY A 70 8.43 -27.89 -4.29
N ALA A 71 8.97 -28.33 -5.42
CA ALA A 71 10.06 -27.68 -6.16
C ALA A 71 9.59 -27.07 -7.49
N MET A 72 8.32 -27.25 -7.85
CA MET A 72 7.76 -26.74 -9.09
C MET A 72 7.72 -25.20 -9.10
N THR A 73 8.20 -24.62 -10.20
CA THR A 73 8.01 -23.21 -10.57
C THR A 73 7.30 -23.14 -11.90
N ASP A 74 6.82 -21.95 -12.27
CA ASP A 74 6.15 -21.72 -13.54
C ASP A 74 7.07 -22.05 -14.72
N GLU A 75 8.36 -21.69 -14.64
CA GLU A 75 9.36 -22.00 -15.68
C GLU A 75 9.57 -23.50 -15.85
N ILE A 76 9.72 -24.25 -14.75
CA ILE A 76 9.92 -25.70 -14.80
C ILE A 76 8.69 -26.38 -15.40
N TYR A 77 7.49 -25.93 -15.02
CA TYR A 77 6.24 -26.44 -15.58
C TYR A 77 6.17 -26.19 -17.09
N GLN A 78 6.49 -24.98 -17.56
CA GLN A 78 6.45 -24.65 -18.99
C GLN A 78 7.43 -25.50 -19.80
N ILE A 79 8.68 -25.65 -19.33
CA ILE A 79 9.70 -26.50 -19.99
C ILE A 79 9.19 -27.96 -20.09
N ALA A 80 8.66 -28.49 -18.98
CA ALA A 80 8.14 -29.85 -18.95
C ALA A 80 6.92 -30.03 -19.86
N TYR A 81 5.99 -29.08 -19.85
CA TYR A 81 4.80 -29.12 -20.69
C TYR A 81 5.15 -29.07 -22.18
N GLN A 82 6.08 -28.20 -22.59
CA GLN A 82 6.54 -28.12 -23.98
C GLN A 82 7.18 -29.43 -24.45
N SER A 83 7.87 -30.16 -23.56
CA SER A 83 8.48 -31.44 -23.91
C SER A 83 7.47 -32.57 -24.22
N ALA A 84 6.19 -32.41 -23.82
CA ALA A 84 5.17 -33.44 -24.01
C ALA A 84 4.93 -33.77 -25.49
N SER A 85 4.98 -32.78 -26.39
CA SER A 85 4.80 -32.99 -27.83
C SER A 85 5.98 -33.76 -28.43
N THR A 86 7.21 -33.38 -28.07
CA THR A 86 8.45 -34.02 -28.55
C THR A 86 8.50 -35.51 -28.23
N PHE A 87 8.05 -35.90 -27.03
CA PHE A 87 8.08 -37.29 -26.57
C PHE A 87 6.75 -38.03 -26.80
N SER A 88 5.71 -37.37 -27.33
CA SER A 88 4.35 -37.92 -27.42
C SER A 88 3.80 -38.40 -26.07
N GLN A 89 4.08 -37.64 -25.00
CA GLN A 89 3.69 -37.92 -23.61
C GLN A 89 2.75 -36.83 -23.10
N SER A 90 1.50 -36.83 -23.59
CA SER A 90 0.49 -35.82 -23.25
C SER A 90 -0.14 -36.00 -21.87
N ASP A 91 -0.16 -37.22 -21.35
CA ASP A 91 -0.81 -37.54 -20.08
C ASP A 91 0.10 -37.17 -18.91
N MET A 92 -0.49 -36.55 -17.88
CA MET A 92 0.20 -36.18 -16.65
C MET A 92 -0.06 -37.22 -15.56
N TYR A 93 1.00 -37.59 -14.83
CA TYR A 93 0.90 -38.54 -13.72
C TYR A 93 1.42 -37.94 -12.42
N TYR A 94 0.87 -38.39 -11.29
CA TYR A 94 1.27 -37.94 -9.96
C TYR A 94 1.46 -39.12 -9.01
N LYS A 95 2.64 -39.19 -8.37
CA LYS A 95 2.94 -40.16 -7.33
C LYS A 95 2.46 -39.66 -5.99
N SER A 96 1.25 -40.03 -5.61
CA SER A 96 0.56 -39.42 -4.46
C SER A 96 1.00 -39.99 -3.12
N GLU A 97 1.36 -39.11 -2.18
CA GLU A 97 1.56 -39.47 -0.79
C GLU A 97 0.26 -39.89 -0.08
N LEU A 98 -0.89 -39.37 -0.53
CA LEU A 98 -2.21 -39.72 0.00
C LEU A 98 -2.66 -41.11 -0.45
N GLY A 99 -2.22 -41.52 -1.63
CA GLY A 99 -2.42 -42.85 -2.21
C GLY A 99 -1.35 -43.87 -1.81
N GLY A 100 -0.55 -43.59 -0.76
CA GLY A 100 0.48 -44.51 -0.26
C GLY A 100 1.68 -44.70 -1.19
N GLY A 101 1.97 -43.72 -2.07
CA GLY A 101 3.05 -43.80 -3.06
C GLY A 101 2.64 -44.41 -4.41
N SER A 102 1.33 -44.60 -4.64
CA SER A 102 0.80 -45.06 -5.93
C SER A 102 0.73 -43.93 -6.95
N TRP A 103 0.83 -44.26 -8.24
CA TRP A 103 0.66 -43.31 -9.35
C TRP A 103 -0.81 -43.11 -9.70
N TYR A 104 -1.17 -41.88 -10.06
CA TYR A 104 -2.50 -41.50 -10.54
C TYR A 104 -2.34 -40.69 -11.82
N GLU A 105 -3.17 -40.95 -12.82
CA GLU A 105 -3.30 -40.07 -14.00
C GLU A 105 -4.13 -38.86 -13.57
N ILE A 106 -3.62 -37.65 -13.82
CA ILE A 106 -4.19 -36.40 -13.27
C ILE A 106 -4.58 -35.38 -14.33
N SER A 107 -4.46 -35.69 -15.62
CA SER A 107 -4.84 -34.76 -16.71
C SER A 107 -6.32 -34.40 -16.65
N SER A 108 -7.15 -35.23 -16.01
CA SER A 108 -8.59 -35.00 -15.81
C SER A 108 -9.03 -34.94 -14.34
N ALA A 109 -8.10 -34.90 -13.38
CA ALA A 109 -8.43 -34.90 -11.96
C ALA A 109 -9.20 -33.63 -11.57
N THR A 110 -10.30 -33.81 -10.81
CA THR A 110 -11.18 -32.70 -10.37
C THR A 110 -11.19 -32.52 -8.86
N SER A 111 -10.65 -33.50 -8.11
CA SER A 111 -10.68 -33.47 -6.65
C SER A 111 -9.50 -34.22 -6.02
N VAL A 112 -9.25 -33.95 -4.74
CA VAL A 112 -8.25 -34.67 -3.94
C VAL A 112 -8.58 -36.17 -3.79
N ALA A 113 -9.85 -36.55 -3.93
CA ALA A 113 -10.25 -37.95 -3.90
C ALA A 113 -9.61 -38.74 -5.04
N ASP A 114 -9.48 -38.12 -6.22
CA ASP A 114 -8.95 -38.74 -7.45
C ASP A 114 -7.49 -39.18 -7.32
N ILE A 115 -6.74 -38.58 -6.38
CA ILE A 115 -5.34 -38.87 -6.10
C ILE A 115 -5.14 -39.56 -4.73
N SER A 116 -6.19 -40.09 -4.13
CA SER A 116 -6.15 -40.74 -2.82
C SER A 116 -6.45 -42.24 -2.93
N SER A 117 -6.55 -42.93 -1.79
CA SER A 117 -7.05 -44.31 -1.75
C SER A 117 -8.46 -44.51 -2.34
N GLU A 118 -9.21 -43.43 -2.56
CA GLU A 118 -10.52 -43.44 -3.23
C GLU A 118 -10.42 -43.34 -4.77
N GLY A 119 -9.28 -42.90 -5.29
CA GLY A 119 -9.00 -42.79 -6.73
C GLY A 119 -8.63 -44.12 -7.37
N THR A 120 -8.41 -44.11 -8.69
CA THR A 120 -7.95 -45.30 -9.43
C THR A 120 -6.45 -45.20 -9.71
N PRO A 121 -5.60 -45.98 -9.03
CA PRO A 121 -4.16 -45.94 -9.27
C PRO A 121 -3.81 -46.56 -10.63
N VAL A 122 -2.79 -46.00 -11.27
CA VAL A 122 -2.17 -46.50 -12.49
C VAL A 122 -1.06 -47.48 -12.11
N ALA A 123 -0.86 -48.52 -12.92
CA ALA A 123 0.21 -49.49 -12.71
C ALA A 123 1.59 -48.83 -12.91
N ASP A 124 2.57 -49.21 -12.09
CA ASP A 124 3.96 -48.72 -12.17
C ASP A 124 4.53 -48.84 -13.59
N SER A 125 4.20 -49.93 -14.30
CA SER A 125 4.65 -50.18 -15.68
C SER A 125 4.27 -49.11 -16.68
N VAL A 126 3.21 -48.33 -16.43
CA VAL A 126 2.81 -47.22 -17.30
C VAL A 126 3.82 -46.09 -17.21
N VAL A 127 4.18 -45.68 -15.99
CA VAL A 127 5.16 -44.62 -15.76
C VAL A 127 6.58 -45.09 -16.11
N GLU A 128 6.91 -46.35 -15.82
CA GLU A 128 8.20 -46.94 -16.21
C GLU A 128 8.42 -47.05 -17.73
N ALA A 129 7.34 -46.99 -18.52
CA ALA A 129 7.42 -47.00 -19.99
C ALA A 129 7.63 -45.60 -20.59
N LEU A 130 7.48 -44.53 -19.80
CA LEU A 130 7.72 -43.16 -20.23
C LEU A 130 9.22 -42.88 -20.34
N SER A 131 9.57 -42.02 -21.29
CA SER A 131 10.90 -41.47 -21.52
C SER A 131 11.09 -40.18 -20.72
N PHE A 132 12.17 -40.13 -19.94
CA PHE A 132 12.52 -38.98 -19.11
C PHE A 132 13.91 -38.45 -19.45
N THR A 133 14.05 -37.12 -19.43
CA THR A 133 15.32 -36.41 -19.64
C THR A 133 15.80 -35.74 -18.36
N HIS A 134 14.87 -35.23 -17.54
CA HIS A 134 15.20 -34.49 -16.33
C HIS A 134 14.39 -34.91 -15.10
N HIS A 135 14.98 -34.71 -13.92
CA HIS A 135 14.30 -34.85 -12.64
C HIS A 135 14.63 -33.67 -11.72
N THR A 136 13.63 -32.84 -11.42
CA THR A 136 13.67 -31.84 -10.34
C THR A 136 13.29 -32.49 -9.02
N LYS A 137 14.26 -32.65 -8.13
CA LYS A 137 14.07 -33.38 -6.87
C LYS A 137 13.57 -32.50 -5.73
N SER A 138 13.30 -33.09 -4.57
CA SER A 138 12.90 -32.38 -3.35
C SER A 138 13.89 -31.33 -2.86
N ASP A 139 15.19 -31.47 -3.18
CA ASP A 139 16.20 -30.44 -2.94
C ASP A 139 16.05 -29.19 -3.83
N GLY A 140 15.14 -29.23 -4.80
CA GLY A 140 14.84 -28.14 -5.74
C GLY A 140 15.73 -28.12 -6.98
N ILE A 141 16.71 -29.00 -7.07
CA ILE A 141 17.68 -28.99 -8.16
C ILE A 141 17.18 -29.90 -9.28
N THR A 142 17.29 -29.41 -10.51
CA THR A 142 17.03 -30.20 -11.72
C THR A 142 18.29 -30.96 -12.13
N TYR A 143 18.15 -32.26 -12.30
CA TYR A 143 19.22 -33.15 -12.75
C TYR A 143 18.90 -33.66 -14.15
N ASP A 144 19.91 -33.64 -15.03
CA ASP A 144 19.90 -34.42 -16.26
C ASP A 144 20.02 -35.90 -15.88
N LEU A 145 19.09 -36.71 -16.36
CA LEU A 145 18.99 -38.13 -15.99
C LEU A 145 19.97 -39.04 -16.74
N ILE A 146 20.55 -38.57 -17.84
CA ILE A 146 21.59 -39.28 -18.61
C ILE A 146 22.94 -39.07 -17.94
N THR A 147 23.29 -37.82 -17.62
CA THR A 147 24.59 -37.47 -17.05
C THR A 147 24.62 -37.56 -15.52
N GLY A 148 23.45 -37.51 -14.89
CA GLY A 148 23.28 -37.44 -13.44
C GLY A 148 23.75 -36.12 -12.82
N GLN A 149 24.10 -35.12 -13.63
CA GLN A 149 24.63 -33.84 -13.18
C GLN A 149 23.51 -32.81 -12.96
N PRO A 150 23.68 -31.88 -12.00
CA PRO A 150 22.77 -30.76 -11.87
C PRO A 150 22.87 -29.85 -13.10
N VAL A 151 21.71 -29.42 -13.62
CA VAL A 151 21.62 -28.53 -14.78
C VAL A 151 20.87 -27.26 -14.43
N ASN A 152 21.24 -26.18 -15.12
CA ASN A 152 20.46 -24.96 -15.09
C ASN A 152 19.27 -25.12 -16.05
N ILE A 153 18.04 -24.96 -15.54
CA ILE A 153 16.82 -25.15 -16.33
C ILE A 153 16.75 -24.24 -17.57
N PHE A 154 17.36 -23.05 -17.48
CA PHE A 154 17.41 -22.07 -18.58
C PHE A 154 18.39 -22.47 -19.70
N ASN A 155 19.18 -23.54 -19.49
CA ASN A 155 20.08 -24.12 -20.50
C ASN A 155 19.55 -25.45 -21.06
N ILE A 156 18.35 -25.92 -20.65
CA ILE A 156 17.74 -27.13 -21.22
C ILE A 156 17.43 -26.89 -22.72
N ASN A 157 16.90 -25.72 -23.05
CA ASN A 157 16.75 -25.23 -24.41
C ASN A 157 17.88 -24.22 -24.69
N ASP A 158 19.07 -24.71 -25.02
CA ASP A 158 20.28 -23.88 -25.15
C ASP A 158 20.16 -22.85 -26.30
N PRO A 159 20.16 -21.52 -26.03
CA PRO A 159 20.08 -20.51 -27.08
C PRO A 159 21.34 -20.43 -27.97
N TYR A 160 22.41 -21.15 -27.63
CA TYR A 160 23.61 -21.27 -28.46
C TYR A 160 23.52 -22.39 -29.50
N ASP A 161 22.55 -23.32 -29.38
CA ASP A 161 22.38 -24.42 -30.32
C ASP A 161 21.41 -24.07 -31.45
N LEU A 162 21.96 -23.47 -32.52
CA LEU A 162 21.17 -23.05 -33.68
C LEU A 162 20.44 -24.22 -34.38
N ARG A 163 20.96 -25.45 -34.30
CA ARG A 163 20.36 -26.59 -35.02
C ARG A 163 19.08 -27.09 -34.39
N ASN A 164 18.95 -26.92 -33.07
CA ASN A 164 17.80 -27.38 -32.28
C ASN A 164 16.92 -26.21 -31.79
N MET A 165 17.19 -24.98 -32.26
CA MET A 165 16.39 -23.80 -31.96
C MET A 165 15.03 -23.87 -32.66
N GLU A 166 13.94 -23.84 -31.89
CA GLU A 166 12.57 -23.99 -32.40
C GLU A 166 12.20 -22.88 -33.41
N GLU A 167 12.70 -21.66 -33.17
CA GLU A 167 12.47 -20.50 -34.04
C GLU A 167 13.04 -20.72 -35.45
N LEU A 168 14.06 -21.58 -35.60
CA LEU A 168 14.74 -21.92 -36.86
C LEU A 168 14.21 -23.20 -37.52
N ARG A 169 13.11 -23.78 -37.01
CA ARG A 169 12.52 -25.02 -37.55
C ARG A 169 12.15 -24.95 -39.05
N PRO A 170 11.61 -23.84 -39.60
CA PRO A 170 11.36 -23.74 -41.04
C PRO A 170 12.63 -23.91 -41.87
N LEU A 171 13.72 -23.22 -41.50
CA LEU A 171 15.02 -23.35 -42.16
C LEU A 171 15.64 -24.74 -41.95
N THR A 172 15.47 -25.32 -40.76
CA THR A 172 15.96 -26.67 -40.43
C THR A 172 15.31 -27.72 -41.33
N THR A 173 14.01 -27.59 -41.57
CA THR A 173 13.26 -28.48 -42.46
C THR A 173 13.78 -28.40 -43.90
N GLN A 174 14.04 -27.20 -44.40
CA GLN A 174 14.62 -27.02 -45.75
C GLN A 174 16.05 -27.58 -45.84
N TYR A 175 16.86 -27.36 -44.81
CA TYR A 175 18.21 -27.92 -44.74
C TYR A 175 18.19 -29.44 -44.79
N GLN A 176 17.29 -30.09 -44.03
CA GLN A 176 17.11 -31.54 -44.06
C GLN A 176 16.67 -32.04 -45.44
N MET A 177 15.75 -31.34 -46.11
CA MET A 177 15.36 -31.70 -47.48
C MET A 177 16.54 -31.64 -48.46
N LEU A 178 17.43 -30.65 -48.32
CA LEU A 178 18.66 -30.55 -49.12
C LEU A 178 19.66 -31.67 -48.80
N VAL A 179 19.79 -32.06 -47.53
CA VAL A 179 20.66 -33.17 -47.10
C VAL A 179 20.11 -34.51 -47.60
N ASN A 180 18.82 -34.76 -47.45
CA ASN A 180 18.17 -36.00 -47.85
C ASN A 180 18.04 -36.13 -49.37
N GLY A 181 17.81 -35.01 -50.08
CA GLY A 181 17.82 -34.96 -51.54
C GLY A 181 19.21 -35.20 -52.16
N ALA A 182 20.29 -35.04 -51.38
CA ALA A 182 21.66 -35.36 -51.78
C ALA A 182 22.04 -36.84 -51.57
N GLN A 183 21.23 -37.63 -50.84
CA GLN A 183 21.35 -39.09 -50.81
C GLN A 183 20.53 -39.67 -51.98
N GLU A 184 21.20 -40.07 -53.06
CA GLU A 184 20.53 -40.62 -54.26
C GLU A 184 19.53 -41.73 -53.92
N PRO A 185 18.36 -41.77 -54.60
CA PRO A 185 17.52 -42.96 -54.63
C PRO A 185 18.30 -44.13 -55.23
N GLU A 186 18.12 -45.32 -54.66
CA GLU A 186 18.61 -46.57 -55.25
C GLU A 186 18.35 -46.59 -56.76
N LYS A 187 19.42 -46.80 -57.52
CA LYS A 187 19.39 -47.03 -58.98
C LYS A 187 18.30 -48.03 -59.34
N ASN A 188 17.21 -47.54 -59.91
CA ASN A 188 16.42 -48.33 -60.84
C ASN A 188 16.73 -47.84 -62.25
N SER A 189 17.27 -48.78 -63.02
CA SER A 189 17.63 -48.67 -64.42
C SER A 189 16.46 -48.18 -65.29
N ASP A 190 16.84 -47.39 -66.29
CA ASP A 190 16.10 -47.05 -67.50
C ASP A 190 15.07 -45.92 -67.35
N ASP A 191 15.57 -44.68 -67.24
CA ASP A 191 15.17 -43.58 -68.14
C ASP A 191 16.13 -42.39 -67.97
N ASP A 192 16.82 -42.03 -69.06
CA ASP A 192 17.75 -40.91 -69.18
C ASP A 192 16.99 -39.57 -69.18
N GLU A 193 16.90 -38.91 -68.03
CA GLU A 193 16.86 -37.44 -67.96
C GLU A 193 18.08 -36.94 -67.18
N ALA A 194 18.99 -36.30 -67.91
CA ALA A 194 20.21 -35.73 -67.38
C ALA A 194 19.91 -34.62 -66.38
N SER A 195 20.06 -34.88 -65.08
CA SER A 195 20.38 -33.81 -64.13
C SER A 195 21.74 -33.25 -64.53
N THR A 196 21.79 -32.01 -64.98
CA THR A 196 23.04 -31.34 -65.35
C THR A 196 23.91 -31.18 -64.10
N THR A 197 25.23 -31.32 -64.24
CA THR A 197 26.21 -31.17 -63.16
C THR A 197 26.14 -29.81 -62.43
N GLU A 198 25.55 -28.79 -63.07
CA GLU A 198 25.35 -27.44 -62.50
C GLU A 198 24.26 -27.39 -61.41
N ASP A 199 23.21 -28.22 -61.50
CA ASP A 199 22.13 -28.26 -60.50
C ASP A 199 22.58 -28.97 -59.21
N THR A 200 23.45 -29.97 -59.32
CA THR A 200 24.08 -30.64 -58.17
C THR A 200 25.05 -29.71 -57.43
N ASP A 201 25.87 -28.94 -58.16
CA ASP A 201 26.82 -27.98 -57.57
C ASP A 201 26.11 -26.80 -56.87
N SER A 202 24.98 -26.33 -57.42
CA SER A 202 24.20 -25.23 -56.84
C SER A 202 23.49 -25.61 -55.53
N ASN A 203 22.95 -26.83 -55.45
CA ASN A 203 22.34 -27.35 -54.21
C ASN A 203 23.39 -27.63 -53.13
N GLU A 204 24.59 -28.06 -53.53
CA GLU A 204 25.74 -28.23 -52.63
C GLU A 204 26.20 -26.89 -52.04
N GLU A 205 26.33 -25.85 -52.87
CA GLU A 205 26.70 -24.50 -52.42
C GLU A 205 25.68 -23.94 -51.43
N LEU A 206 24.37 -24.08 -51.73
CA LEU A 206 23.30 -23.68 -50.83
C LEU A 206 23.33 -24.44 -49.50
N ARG A 207 23.55 -25.76 -49.55
CA ARG A 207 23.67 -26.60 -48.35
C ARG A 207 24.84 -26.16 -47.48
N LEU A 208 26.00 -25.86 -48.08
CA LEU A 208 27.19 -25.40 -47.36
C LEU A 208 26.98 -24.02 -46.71
N LEU A 209 26.26 -23.10 -47.37
CA LEU A 209 25.91 -21.79 -46.80
C LEU A 209 25.02 -21.94 -45.55
N ILE A 210 23.98 -22.77 -45.63
CA ILE A 210 23.08 -23.02 -44.48
C ILE A 210 23.82 -23.79 -43.38
N GLN A 211 24.71 -24.72 -43.74
CA GLN A 211 25.57 -25.42 -42.78
C GLN A 211 26.55 -24.47 -42.09
N GLU A 212 27.11 -23.49 -42.80
CA GLU A 212 27.96 -22.46 -42.19
C GLU A 212 27.18 -21.65 -41.16
N PHE A 213 25.96 -21.22 -41.49
CA PHE A 213 25.07 -20.55 -40.54
C PHE A 213 24.85 -21.37 -39.27
N TYR A 214 24.51 -22.65 -39.38
CA TYR A 214 24.31 -23.53 -38.21
C TYR A 214 25.58 -23.84 -37.42
N ASN A 215 26.76 -23.56 -37.97
CA ASN A 215 28.05 -23.74 -37.31
C ASN A 215 28.60 -22.42 -36.73
N GLU A 216 27.87 -21.31 -36.83
CA GLU A 216 28.30 -20.05 -36.23
C GLU A 216 28.33 -20.15 -34.70
N ASP A 217 29.44 -19.67 -34.11
CA ASP A 217 29.62 -19.64 -32.67
C ASP A 217 29.14 -18.29 -32.11
N LEU A 218 27.93 -18.28 -31.54
CA LEU A 218 27.35 -17.07 -30.98
C LEU A 218 28.13 -16.49 -29.79
N LYS A 219 29.08 -17.22 -29.20
CA LYS A 219 30.00 -16.70 -28.15
C LYS A 219 31.15 -15.89 -28.72
N THR A 220 31.22 -15.74 -30.04
CA THR A 220 32.26 -14.98 -30.71
C THR A 220 31.68 -13.97 -31.69
N ASN A 221 32.46 -12.93 -31.98
CA ASN A 221 32.17 -11.95 -33.01
C ASN A 221 33.22 -12.04 -34.11
N ARG A 222 32.76 -12.27 -35.34
CA ARG A 222 33.60 -12.31 -36.53
C ARG A 222 33.76 -10.89 -37.06
N THR A 223 34.94 -10.30 -36.85
CA THR A 223 35.25 -8.91 -37.26
C THR A 223 35.89 -8.83 -38.65
N SER A 224 36.43 -9.95 -39.13
CA SER A 224 36.86 -10.19 -40.51
C SER A 224 36.97 -11.70 -40.74
N GLU A 225 37.17 -12.14 -41.99
CA GLU A 225 37.39 -13.56 -42.36
C GLU A 225 38.43 -14.31 -41.51
N LYS A 226 39.38 -13.59 -40.88
CA LYS A 226 40.48 -14.18 -40.09
C LYS A 226 40.50 -13.81 -38.62
N LEU A 227 39.62 -12.92 -38.16
CA LEU A 227 39.63 -12.41 -36.80
C LEU A 227 38.29 -12.68 -36.12
N VAL A 228 38.30 -13.67 -35.25
CA VAL A 228 37.22 -14.05 -34.36
C VAL A 228 37.63 -13.64 -32.95
N VAL A 229 36.83 -12.80 -32.30
CA VAL A 229 37.06 -12.33 -30.92
C VAL A 229 35.92 -12.79 -30.02
N PRO A 230 36.15 -12.99 -28.71
CA PRO A 230 35.06 -13.30 -27.78
C PRO A 230 33.97 -12.22 -27.80
N ASP A 231 32.72 -12.66 -27.74
CA ASP A 231 31.58 -11.77 -27.54
C ASP A 231 31.43 -11.51 -26.03
N GLU A 232 32.03 -10.41 -25.56
CA GLU A 232 32.02 -10.06 -24.13
C GLU A 232 30.59 -9.90 -23.58
N THR A 233 29.62 -9.49 -24.39
CA THR A 233 28.23 -9.29 -23.94
C THR A 233 27.53 -10.63 -23.77
N ALA A 234 27.65 -11.54 -24.74
CA ALA A 234 27.11 -12.89 -24.64
C ALA A 234 27.69 -13.63 -23.42
N ILE A 235 29.01 -13.53 -23.23
CA ILE A 235 29.73 -14.17 -22.11
C ILE A 235 29.30 -13.56 -20.77
N GLN A 236 29.10 -12.24 -20.69
CA GLN A 236 28.66 -11.60 -19.46
C GLN A 236 27.29 -12.10 -19.00
N TRP A 237 26.32 -12.21 -19.92
CA TRP A 237 24.99 -12.73 -19.58
C TRP A 237 25.02 -14.18 -19.10
N GLU A 238 25.82 -15.03 -19.76
CA GLU A 238 26.03 -16.41 -19.33
C GLU A 238 26.66 -16.49 -17.94
N ASN A 239 27.70 -15.69 -17.68
CA ASN A 239 28.36 -15.65 -16.37
C ASN A 239 27.41 -15.22 -15.25
N ARG A 240 26.59 -14.20 -15.48
CA ARG A 240 25.61 -13.71 -14.50
C ARG A 240 24.56 -14.77 -14.17
N LEU A 241 23.97 -15.38 -15.21
CA LEU A 241 22.99 -16.45 -15.03
C LEU A 241 23.60 -17.64 -14.27
N ASN A 242 24.83 -18.04 -14.62
CA ASN A 242 25.53 -19.12 -13.95
C ASN A 242 25.89 -18.79 -12.50
N ALA A 243 26.25 -17.54 -12.19
CA ALA A 243 26.55 -17.09 -10.84
C ALA A 243 25.31 -17.21 -9.94
N VAL A 244 24.16 -16.71 -10.39
CA VAL A 244 22.89 -16.82 -9.63
C VAL A 244 22.44 -18.28 -9.52
N ASN A 245 22.55 -19.08 -10.59
CA ASN A 245 22.24 -20.52 -10.53
C ASN A 245 23.16 -21.27 -9.57
N THR A 246 24.44 -20.91 -9.51
CA THR A 246 25.39 -21.51 -8.54
C THR A 246 24.95 -21.19 -7.11
N TYR A 247 24.58 -19.93 -6.83
CA TYR A 247 24.02 -19.56 -5.54
C TYR A 247 22.73 -20.35 -5.25
N TYR A 248 21.79 -20.41 -6.19
CA TYR A 248 20.56 -21.20 -6.08
C TYR A 248 20.86 -22.66 -5.68
N GLN A 249 21.76 -23.34 -6.39
CA GLN A 249 22.13 -24.73 -6.09
C GLN A 249 22.76 -24.89 -4.70
N GLN A 250 23.51 -23.90 -4.22
CA GLN A 250 24.11 -23.92 -2.87
C GLN A 250 23.06 -23.82 -1.76
N VAL A 251 22.02 -23.00 -1.96
CA VAL A 251 21.04 -22.70 -0.91
C VAL A 251 19.74 -23.51 -1.03
N SER A 252 19.42 -24.07 -2.20
CA SER A 252 18.08 -24.61 -2.53
C SER A 252 17.56 -25.61 -1.51
N ALA A 253 18.40 -26.52 -1.01
CA ALA A 253 18.03 -27.54 -0.03
C ALA A 253 17.57 -26.96 1.34
N ASN A 254 17.94 -25.72 1.66
CA ASN A 254 17.66 -25.07 2.95
C ASN A 254 16.68 -23.89 2.84
N LEU A 255 16.24 -23.51 1.64
CA LEU A 255 15.27 -22.43 1.44
C LEU A 255 13.89 -22.85 1.97
N ASP A 256 13.21 -21.95 2.68
CA ASP A 256 11.84 -22.20 3.16
C ASP A 256 10.91 -22.39 1.95
N GLU A 257 10.21 -23.53 1.94
CA GLU A 257 9.64 -24.18 0.76
C GLU A 257 8.71 -23.26 -0.10
N SER A 258 9.06 -23.12 -1.40
CA SER A 258 8.41 -22.39 -2.52
C SER A 258 8.85 -20.93 -2.75
N ASP A 259 8.67 -19.99 -1.82
CA ASP A 259 8.68 -18.55 -2.17
C ASP A 259 10.10 -18.01 -2.54
N GLU A 260 11.15 -18.39 -1.80
CA GLU A 260 12.54 -17.96 -2.11
C GLU A 260 13.12 -18.65 -3.36
N ARG A 261 12.72 -19.91 -3.60
CA ARG A 261 13.10 -20.65 -4.82
C ARG A 261 12.44 -20.05 -6.05
N GLU A 262 11.16 -19.71 -5.94
CA GLU A 262 10.39 -19.03 -6.98
C GLU A 262 11.02 -17.67 -7.30
N MET A 263 11.37 -16.88 -6.28
CA MET A 263 12.04 -15.59 -6.45
C MET A 263 13.40 -15.69 -7.19
N LEU A 264 14.25 -16.65 -6.82
CA LEU A 264 15.53 -16.88 -7.53
C LEU A 264 15.29 -17.35 -8.97
N ASN A 265 14.29 -18.19 -9.23
CA ASN A 265 13.93 -18.61 -10.58
C ASN A 265 13.41 -17.44 -11.42
N THR A 266 12.57 -16.57 -10.87
CA THR A 266 12.13 -15.34 -11.54
C THR A 266 13.31 -14.46 -11.96
N ILE A 267 14.30 -14.28 -11.08
CA ILE A 267 15.50 -13.47 -11.40
C ILE A 267 16.35 -14.14 -12.47
N MET A 268 16.56 -15.46 -12.39
CA MET A 268 17.26 -16.21 -13.42
C MET A 268 16.50 -16.19 -14.76
N SER A 269 15.17 -16.23 -14.74
CA SER A 269 14.35 -16.09 -15.96
C SER A 269 14.50 -14.72 -16.59
N LYS A 270 14.61 -13.65 -15.78
CA LYS A 270 14.88 -12.29 -16.29
C LYS A 270 16.27 -12.18 -16.92
N LEU A 271 17.29 -12.77 -16.27
CA LEU A 271 18.64 -12.84 -16.82
C LEU A 271 18.70 -13.62 -18.13
N ASP A 272 17.99 -14.75 -18.21
CA ASP A 272 17.90 -15.54 -19.43
C ASP A 272 17.14 -14.80 -20.54
N ALA A 273 16.08 -14.05 -20.19
CA ALA A 273 15.36 -13.22 -21.15
C ALA A 273 16.29 -12.19 -21.82
N GLU A 274 17.08 -11.44 -21.04
CA GLU A 274 18.08 -10.51 -21.61
C GLU A 274 19.11 -11.23 -22.49
N ARG A 275 19.59 -12.39 -22.03
CA ARG A 275 20.52 -13.24 -22.79
C ARG A 275 19.91 -13.62 -24.14
N ARG A 276 18.65 -14.07 -24.15
CA ARG A 276 17.95 -14.50 -25.37
C ARG A 276 17.64 -13.34 -26.30
N VAL A 277 17.20 -12.19 -25.80
CA VAL A 277 17.00 -10.99 -26.64
C VAL A 277 18.29 -10.65 -27.40
N TYR A 278 19.42 -10.62 -26.70
CA TYR A 278 20.71 -10.36 -27.32
C TYR A 278 21.08 -11.41 -28.38
N LEU A 279 21.03 -12.69 -28.02
CA LEU A 279 21.40 -13.79 -28.91
C LEU A 279 20.46 -13.91 -30.12
N TYR A 280 19.15 -13.78 -29.91
CA TYR A 280 18.17 -13.89 -30.99
C TYR A 280 18.25 -12.73 -31.96
N THR A 281 18.54 -11.51 -31.48
CA THR A 281 18.84 -10.36 -32.35
C THR A 281 20.07 -10.64 -33.21
N LYS A 282 21.11 -11.26 -32.62
CA LYS A 282 22.31 -11.68 -33.36
C LYS A 282 21.99 -12.75 -34.42
N VAL A 283 21.20 -13.76 -34.09
CA VAL A 283 20.73 -14.80 -35.04
C VAL A 283 19.90 -14.18 -36.16
N TYR A 284 19.02 -13.24 -35.83
CA TYR A 284 18.21 -12.51 -36.81
C TYR A 284 19.10 -11.81 -37.84
N SER A 285 20.16 -11.11 -37.40
CA SER A 285 21.15 -10.49 -38.29
C SER A 285 21.93 -11.54 -39.11
N LEU A 286 22.29 -12.68 -38.53
CA LEU A 286 22.92 -13.78 -39.28
C LEU A 286 22.01 -14.34 -40.39
N LEU A 287 20.69 -14.39 -40.16
CA LEU A 287 19.73 -14.76 -41.19
C LEU A 287 19.61 -13.70 -42.29
N GLU A 288 19.67 -12.40 -41.96
CA GLU A 288 19.71 -11.33 -42.99
C GLU A 288 20.96 -11.47 -43.88
N ASP A 289 22.12 -11.73 -43.27
CA ASP A 289 23.37 -11.99 -44.00
C ASP A 289 23.28 -13.25 -44.88
N LEU A 290 22.63 -14.31 -44.39
CA LEU A 290 22.42 -15.55 -45.15
C LEU A 290 21.52 -15.30 -46.37
N VAL A 291 20.41 -14.57 -46.22
CA VAL A 291 19.53 -14.20 -47.34
C VAL A 291 20.30 -13.41 -48.39
N GLY A 292 21.20 -12.51 -47.98
CA GLY A 292 22.05 -11.73 -48.89
C GLY A 292 23.02 -12.56 -49.73
N LYS A 293 23.33 -13.80 -49.30
CA LYS A 293 24.24 -14.73 -50.00
C LYS A 293 23.49 -15.72 -50.92
N ILE A 294 22.17 -15.83 -50.81
CA ILE A 294 21.36 -16.81 -51.56
C ILE A 294 20.78 -16.16 -52.83
N ASP A 295 20.82 -16.86 -53.97
CA ASP A 295 20.04 -16.50 -55.15
C ASP A 295 18.55 -16.77 -54.89
N SER A 296 17.84 -15.72 -54.45
CA SER A 296 16.42 -15.76 -54.08
C SER A 296 15.48 -16.10 -55.24
N THR A 297 15.93 -15.95 -56.50
CA THR A 297 15.12 -16.32 -57.67
C THR A 297 15.10 -17.82 -57.88
N LYS A 298 16.20 -18.50 -57.55
CA LYS A 298 16.34 -19.96 -57.69
C LYS A 298 15.91 -20.73 -56.44
N ASN A 299 16.10 -20.14 -55.26
CA ASN A 299 15.94 -20.82 -53.97
C ASN A 299 14.80 -20.24 -53.12
N SER A 300 13.67 -19.92 -53.75
CA SER A 300 12.56 -19.20 -53.10
C SER A 300 12.04 -19.91 -51.84
N ALA A 301 11.97 -21.24 -51.82
CA ALA A 301 11.53 -22.01 -50.65
C ALA A 301 12.45 -21.83 -49.44
N VAL A 302 13.77 -21.77 -49.65
CA VAL A 302 14.74 -21.50 -48.58
C VAL A 302 14.63 -20.04 -48.13
N THR A 303 14.50 -19.10 -49.07
CA THR A 303 14.29 -17.68 -48.74
C THR A 303 13.01 -17.47 -47.92
N GLU A 304 11.90 -18.13 -48.28
CA GLU A 304 10.64 -18.11 -47.52
C GLU A 304 10.83 -18.70 -46.12
N ALA A 305 11.52 -19.83 -45.99
CA ALA A 305 11.82 -20.45 -44.70
C ALA A 305 12.70 -19.56 -43.80
N ILE A 306 13.65 -18.80 -44.37
CA ILE A 306 14.42 -17.82 -43.61
C ILE A 306 13.52 -16.68 -43.12
N VAL A 307 12.65 -16.13 -43.98
CA VAL A 307 11.71 -15.06 -43.59
C VAL A 307 10.75 -15.53 -42.50
N GLU A 308 10.25 -16.77 -42.58
CA GLU A 308 9.42 -17.36 -41.52
C GLU A 308 10.21 -17.51 -40.20
N SER A 309 11.46 -17.99 -40.28
CA SER A 309 12.33 -18.10 -39.10
C SER A 309 12.65 -16.74 -38.48
N GLN A 310 12.86 -15.70 -39.30
CA GLN A 310 13.00 -14.31 -38.84
C GLN A 310 11.73 -13.81 -38.13
N SER A 311 10.55 -14.12 -38.67
CA SER A 311 9.29 -13.79 -38.01
C SER A 311 9.16 -14.48 -36.65
N ASN A 312 9.52 -15.76 -36.55
CA ASN A 312 9.50 -16.52 -35.30
C ASN A 312 10.48 -15.94 -34.26
N LEU A 313 11.69 -15.57 -34.70
CA LEU A 313 12.67 -14.89 -33.86
C LEU A 313 12.16 -13.53 -33.37
N GLN A 314 11.56 -12.72 -34.24
CA GLN A 314 11.02 -11.42 -33.84
C GLN A 314 9.89 -11.55 -32.81
N THR A 315 9.00 -12.53 -32.97
CA THR A 315 7.99 -12.85 -31.96
C THR A 315 8.64 -13.20 -30.62
N SER A 316 9.64 -14.07 -30.64
CA SER A 316 10.34 -14.51 -29.44
C SER A 316 11.15 -13.37 -28.78
N ILE A 317 11.80 -12.50 -29.57
CA ILE A 317 12.48 -11.30 -29.08
C ILE A 317 11.49 -10.42 -28.32
N ASN A 318 10.34 -10.10 -28.90
CA ASN A 318 9.33 -9.26 -28.24
C ASN A 318 8.81 -9.91 -26.94
N GLU A 319 8.65 -11.24 -26.91
CA GLU A 319 8.22 -11.97 -25.72
C GLU A 319 9.29 -11.94 -24.60
N TYR A 320 10.57 -12.09 -24.93
CA TYR A 320 11.65 -12.01 -23.94
C TYR A 320 11.95 -10.58 -23.51
N GLU A 321 11.85 -9.58 -24.39
CA GLU A 321 11.96 -8.16 -24.04
C GLU A 321 10.91 -7.79 -22.98
N ALA A 322 9.67 -8.29 -23.12
CA ALA A 322 8.61 -8.08 -22.13
C ALA A 322 8.89 -8.76 -20.78
N LYS A 323 9.71 -9.82 -20.76
CA LYS A 323 10.06 -10.57 -19.53
C LYS A 323 11.27 -9.98 -18.79
N GLY A 324 12.20 -9.34 -19.49
CA GLY A 324 13.52 -8.90 -19.01
C GLY A 324 13.51 -7.90 -17.84
N PHE A 325 14.67 -7.28 -17.60
CA PHE A 325 14.79 -6.21 -16.61
C PHE A 325 14.20 -4.92 -17.17
N SER A 326 12.99 -4.57 -16.75
CA SER A 326 12.42 -3.27 -17.08
C SER A 326 12.90 -2.21 -16.08
N ASP A 327 13.65 -1.21 -16.54
CA ASP A 327 13.84 0.04 -15.79
C ASP A 327 12.52 0.80 -15.78
N SER A 328 11.72 0.55 -14.75
CA SER A 328 10.44 1.23 -14.57
C SER A 328 10.71 2.66 -14.10
N ASN A 329 9.89 3.62 -14.54
CA ASN A 329 9.90 4.95 -13.94
C ASN A 329 9.25 4.97 -12.54
N SER A 330 8.71 3.85 -12.07
CA SER A 330 8.10 3.69 -10.74
C SER A 330 9.16 3.41 -9.67
N VAL A 331 8.94 3.90 -8.45
CA VAL A 331 9.81 3.69 -7.29
C VAL A 331 9.99 2.19 -6.99
N LEU A 332 8.91 1.42 -7.04
CA LEU A 332 8.94 -0.02 -6.78
C LEU A 332 9.73 -0.77 -7.85
N GLY A 333 9.55 -0.40 -9.13
CA GLY A 333 10.29 -1.04 -10.23
C GLY A 333 11.77 -0.67 -10.23
N GLN A 334 12.13 0.58 -9.90
CA GLN A 334 13.55 0.97 -9.75
C GLN A 334 14.21 0.25 -8.58
N GLU A 335 13.50 0.08 -7.46
CA GLU A 335 14.03 -0.69 -6.32
C GLU A 335 14.17 -2.17 -6.66
N GLU A 336 13.20 -2.76 -7.35
CA GLU A 336 13.27 -4.13 -7.84
C GLU A 336 14.49 -4.33 -8.74
N TYR A 337 14.67 -3.45 -9.72
CA TYR A 337 15.84 -3.46 -10.60
C TYR A 337 17.15 -3.33 -9.80
N THR A 338 17.21 -2.40 -8.85
CA THR A 338 18.40 -2.18 -8.01
C THR A 338 18.75 -3.43 -7.21
N LEU A 339 17.79 -4.02 -6.51
CA LEU A 339 18.00 -5.22 -5.71
C LEU A 339 18.41 -6.42 -6.57
N MET A 340 17.80 -6.57 -7.75
CA MET A 340 18.20 -7.66 -8.64
C MET A 340 19.65 -7.50 -9.11
N GLN A 341 20.08 -6.27 -9.43
CA GLN A 341 21.49 -6.02 -9.79
C GLN A 341 22.44 -6.22 -8.60
N GLU A 342 22.04 -5.86 -7.38
CA GLU A 342 22.79 -6.16 -6.15
C GLU A 342 22.94 -7.67 -5.94
N LEU A 343 21.88 -8.45 -6.19
CA LEU A 343 21.91 -9.91 -6.07
C LEU A 343 22.86 -10.54 -7.09
N VAL A 344 22.77 -10.10 -8.36
CA VAL A 344 23.66 -10.58 -9.43
C VAL A 344 25.12 -10.26 -9.09
N SER A 345 25.40 -9.03 -8.66
CA SER A 345 26.75 -8.61 -8.28
C SER A 345 27.30 -9.40 -7.09
N ALA A 346 26.46 -9.66 -6.08
CA ALA A 346 26.82 -10.49 -4.93
C ALA A 346 27.08 -11.95 -5.35
N ALA A 347 26.29 -12.50 -6.27
CA ALA A 347 26.46 -13.85 -6.78
C ALA A 347 27.74 -13.98 -7.62
N GLU A 348 28.04 -13.01 -8.49
CA GLU A 348 29.30 -12.94 -9.25
C GLU A 348 30.52 -12.88 -8.31
N ALA A 349 30.38 -12.17 -7.18
CA ALA A 349 31.39 -12.13 -6.12
C ALA A 349 31.45 -13.40 -5.23
N SER A 350 30.55 -14.37 -5.45
CA SER A 350 30.39 -15.56 -4.59
C SER A 350 30.14 -15.23 -3.11
N ASP A 351 29.48 -14.09 -2.83
CA ASP A 351 29.16 -13.63 -1.47
C ASP A 351 27.76 -14.10 -1.07
N SER A 352 27.66 -15.35 -0.58
CA SER A 352 26.37 -15.94 -0.16
C SER A 352 25.64 -15.14 0.93
N PRO A 353 26.32 -14.57 1.96
CA PRO A 353 25.67 -13.67 2.93
C PRO A 353 25.06 -12.41 2.31
N ALA A 354 25.77 -11.76 1.37
CA ALA A 354 25.23 -10.61 0.65
C ALA A 354 24.01 -11.03 -0.21
N CYS A 355 24.09 -12.15 -0.93
CA CYS A 355 22.97 -12.68 -1.69
C CYS A 355 21.74 -12.93 -0.81
N SER A 356 21.91 -13.56 0.34
CA SER A 356 20.82 -13.82 1.30
C SER A 356 20.19 -12.53 1.83
N THR A 357 21.02 -11.52 2.12
CA THR A 357 20.55 -10.20 2.57
C THR A 357 19.72 -9.52 1.49
N VAL A 358 20.17 -9.54 0.25
CA VAL A 358 19.45 -8.95 -0.89
C VAL A 358 18.16 -9.71 -1.16
N LEU A 359 18.19 -11.05 -1.19
CA LEU A 359 17.00 -11.88 -1.38
C LEU A 359 15.93 -11.60 -0.32
N THR A 360 16.35 -11.40 0.93
CA THR A 360 15.44 -11.00 2.02
C THR A 360 14.75 -9.67 1.73
N LYS A 361 15.49 -8.66 1.21
CA LYS A 361 14.91 -7.37 0.81
C LYS A 361 13.96 -7.50 -0.38
N ILE A 362 14.28 -8.35 -1.36
CA ILE A 362 13.38 -8.65 -2.47
C ILE A 362 12.09 -9.28 -1.92
N GLY A 363 12.20 -10.21 -0.96
CA GLY A 363 11.07 -10.75 -0.19
C GLY A 363 10.17 -9.66 0.41
N TYR A 364 10.77 -8.67 1.09
CA TYR A 364 10.02 -7.53 1.62
C TYR A 364 9.32 -6.73 0.51
N LEU A 365 10.01 -6.46 -0.61
CA LEU A 365 9.46 -5.72 -1.74
C LEU A 365 8.26 -6.44 -2.36
N TYR A 366 8.32 -7.75 -2.58
CA TYR A 366 7.19 -8.53 -3.12
C TYR A 366 6.00 -8.55 -2.14
N ASN A 367 6.25 -8.78 -0.85
CA ASN A 367 5.20 -8.68 0.17
C ASN A 367 4.53 -7.29 0.17
N ILE A 368 5.29 -6.22 -0.07
CA ILE A 368 4.76 -4.87 -0.19
C ILE A 368 3.93 -4.72 -1.47
N LYS A 369 4.46 -5.12 -2.64
CA LYS A 369 3.75 -5.09 -3.94
C LYS A 369 2.42 -5.85 -3.92
N GLU A 370 2.36 -6.96 -3.19
CA GLU A 370 1.18 -7.82 -3.08
C GLU A 370 0.26 -7.47 -1.90
N ASN A 371 0.55 -6.40 -1.14
CA ASN A 371 -0.18 -6.05 0.10
C ASN A 371 -0.26 -7.20 1.13
N THR A 372 0.74 -8.08 1.14
CA THR A 372 0.86 -9.20 2.10
C THR A 372 1.76 -8.79 3.26
N VAL A 373 1.37 -9.10 4.50
CA VAL A 373 2.18 -8.84 5.70
C VAL A 373 2.69 -10.17 6.26
N ASP A 374 3.99 -10.44 6.11
CA ASP A 374 4.65 -11.61 6.71
C ASP A 374 5.66 -11.21 7.78
N LYS A 375 6.62 -10.35 7.43
CA LYS A 375 7.66 -9.80 8.30
C LYS A 375 7.34 -8.35 8.66
N GLY A 376 6.19 -8.15 9.29
CA GLY A 376 5.58 -6.82 9.43
C GLY A 376 6.48 -5.74 10.02
N LYS A 377 7.41 -6.08 10.93
CA LYS A 377 8.36 -5.10 11.49
C LYS A 377 9.47 -4.76 10.49
N GLU A 378 10.11 -5.77 9.91
CA GLU A 378 11.23 -5.61 8.98
C GLU A 378 10.78 -4.96 7.66
N GLU A 379 9.60 -5.33 7.17
CA GLU A 379 8.97 -4.70 6.00
C GLU A 379 8.63 -3.23 6.29
N LEU A 380 8.15 -2.91 7.49
CA LEU A 380 7.90 -1.53 7.91
C LEU A 380 9.19 -0.72 8.01
N ASP A 381 10.27 -1.30 8.56
CA ASP A 381 11.58 -0.66 8.60
C ASP A 381 12.12 -0.39 7.19
N TYR A 382 11.92 -1.32 6.26
CA TYR A 382 12.30 -1.16 4.86
C TYR A 382 11.47 -0.09 4.13
N LEU A 383 10.14 -0.05 4.35
CA LEU A 383 9.28 1.03 3.87
C LEU A 383 9.76 2.41 4.36
N ASN A 384 10.06 2.53 5.66
CA ASN A 384 10.46 3.80 6.27
C ASN A 384 11.85 4.28 5.81
N SER A 385 12.79 3.36 5.62
CA SER A 385 14.18 3.70 5.32
C SER A 385 14.50 3.82 3.83
N VAL A 386 13.73 3.15 2.96
CA VAL A 386 14.03 3.05 1.53
C VAL A 386 12.87 3.56 0.67
N LEU A 387 11.71 2.90 0.72
CA LEU A 387 10.66 3.11 -0.28
C LEU A 387 9.91 4.44 -0.10
N LEU A 388 9.46 4.77 1.12
CA LEU A 388 8.73 6.02 1.37
C LEU A 388 9.58 7.26 1.09
N PRO A 389 10.86 7.34 1.50
CA PRO A 389 11.73 8.44 1.10
C PRO A 389 11.84 8.61 -0.42
N LYS A 390 11.95 7.50 -1.17
CA LYS A 390 11.95 7.53 -2.63
C LYS A 390 10.61 8.01 -3.20
N GLY A 391 9.49 7.54 -2.65
CA GLY A 391 8.13 7.99 -3.03
C GLY A 391 7.91 9.49 -2.80
N ILE A 392 8.29 10.00 -1.63
CA ILE A 392 8.21 11.44 -1.31
C ILE A 392 9.04 12.25 -2.30
N LYS A 393 10.28 11.81 -2.57
CA LYS A 393 11.18 12.47 -3.51
C LYS A 393 10.59 12.48 -4.92
N ALA A 394 10.13 11.34 -5.42
CA ALA A 394 9.56 11.21 -6.75
C ALA A 394 8.34 12.13 -6.93
N TYR A 395 7.43 12.18 -5.94
CA TYR A 395 6.27 13.06 -6.03
C TYR A 395 6.65 14.55 -6.02
N LYS A 396 7.59 14.96 -5.16
CA LYS A 396 8.11 16.34 -5.16
C LYS A 396 8.80 16.71 -6.47
N GLU A 397 9.58 15.80 -7.05
CA GLU A 397 10.25 16.02 -8.34
C GLU A 397 9.24 16.13 -9.49
N ALA A 398 8.18 15.32 -9.49
CA ALA A 398 7.10 15.40 -10.47
C ALA A 398 6.36 16.77 -10.40
N LEU A 399 6.08 17.27 -9.20
CA LEU A 399 5.46 18.59 -9.01
C LEU A 399 6.38 19.74 -9.44
N ALA A 400 7.69 19.59 -9.23
CA ALA A 400 8.70 20.60 -9.56
C ALA A 400 9.11 20.61 -11.04
N ALA A 401 8.84 19.53 -11.79
CA ALA A 401 9.21 19.39 -13.20
C ALA A 401 8.46 20.39 -14.10
N GLY A 402 7.17 20.61 -13.84
CA GLY A 402 6.32 21.49 -14.64
C GLY A 402 6.06 20.97 -16.06
N ILE A 403 5.54 21.84 -16.93
CA ILE A 403 5.31 21.50 -18.34
C ILE A 403 6.63 21.45 -19.12
N SER A 404 6.80 20.43 -19.97
CA SER A 404 8.05 20.25 -20.73
C SER A 404 8.29 21.39 -21.74
N GLN A 405 9.56 21.74 -21.96
CA GLN A 405 9.93 22.79 -22.92
C GLN A 405 9.53 22.42 -24.37
N GLU A 406 9.55 21.14 -24.71
CA GLU A 406 9.11 20.63 -26.01
C GLU A 406 7.60 20.82 -26.20
N ALA A 407 6.80 20.50 -25.17
CA ALA A 407 5.36 20.73 -25.16
C ALA A 407 5.02 22.23 -25.31
N LEU A 408 5.71 23.10 -24.57
CA LEU A 408 5.55 24.56 -24.69
C LEU A 408 5.86 25.07 -26.09
N THR A 409 6.96 24.59 -26.68
CA THR A 409 7.38 25.01 -28.02
C THR A 409 6.40 24.53 -29.09
N THR A 410 5.89 23.30 -28.94
CA THR A 410 4.93 22.69 -29.86
C THR A 410 3.56 23.35 -29.76
N ALA A 411 3.11 23.68 -28.55
CA ALA A 411 1.85 24.39 -28.34
C ALA A 411 1.90 25.81 -28.91
N GLY A 412 3.01 26.53 -28.74
CA GLY A 412 3.15 27.90 -29.21
C GLY A 412 2.03 28.80 -28.65
N SER A 413 1.19 29.36 -29.52
CA SER A 413 0.01 30.15 -29.13
C SER A 413 -1.31 29.36 -29.17
N ASN A 414 -1.27 28.05 -29.45
CA ASN A 414 -2.46 27.21 -29.52
C ASN A 414 -2.90 26.78 -28.11
N GLN A 415 -3.94 27.43 -27.59
CA GLN A 415 -4.46 27.17 -26.24
C GLN A 415 -5.02 25.74 -26.08
N ALA A 416 -5.62 25.15 -27.12
CA ALA A 416 -6.14 23.78 -27.03
C ALA A 416 -5.02 22.74 -26.91
N LEU A 417 -3.89 22.96 -27.62
CA LEU A 417 -2.72 22.11 -27.46
C LEU A 417 -2.03 22.31 -26.11
N LEU A 418 -1.97 23.55 -25.61
CA LEU A 418 -1.43 23.84 -24.29
C LEU A 418 -2.24 23.12 -23.20
N GLU A 419 -3.58 23.20 -23.25
CA GLU A 419 -4.46 22.50 -22.30
C GLU A 419 -4.29 20.98 -22.37
N ARG A 420 -4.13 20.41 -23.56
CA ARG A 420 -3.83 18.98 -23.69
C ARG A 420 -2.53 18.60 -22.98
N TYR A 421 -1.47 19.39 -23.13
CA TYR A 421 -0.18 19.10 -22.49
C TYR A 421 -0.19 19.33 -20.97
N THR A 422 -0.95 20.30 -20.46
CA THR A 422 -1.13 20.49 -19.02
C THR A 422 -1.92 19.31 -18.41
N GLU A 423 -2.90 18.76 -19.11
CA GLU A 423 -3.59 17.51 -18.73
C GLU A 423 -2.67 16.27 -18.79
N GLU A 424 -1.83 16.14 -19.82
CA GLU A 424 -0.82 15.07 -19.89
C GLU A 424 0.19 15.17 -18.72
N THR A 425 0.57 16.39 -18.34
CA THR A 425 1.41 16.67 -17.16
C THR A 425 0.71 16.23 -15.87
N LYS A 426 -0.57 16.59 -15.68
CA LYS A 426 -1.40 16.14 -14.56
C LYS A 426 -1.46 14.62 -14.45
N SER A 427 -1.70 13.93 -15.58
CA SER A 427 -1.75 12.47 -15.63
C SER A 427 -0.44 11.84 -15.18
N SER A 428 0.69 12.43 -15.58
CA SER A 428 2.03 11.96 -15.20
C SER A 428 2.29 12.14 -13.70
N ILE A 429 1.92 13.30 -13.13
CA ILE A 429 2.01 13.56 -11.69
C ILE A 429 1.11 12.60 -10.90
N ASN A 430 -0.11 12.35 -11.38
CA ASN A 430 -1.07 11.44 -10.74
C ASN A 430 -0.56 9.99 -10.67
N ALA A 431 0.16 9.52 -11.68
CA ALA A 431 0.77 8.18 -11.66
C ALA A 431 1.78 8.05 -10.50
N VAL A 432 2.64 9.06 -10.33
CA VAL A 432 3.62 9.10 -9.22
C VAL A 432 2.94 9.25 -7.87
N ARG A 433 1.91 10.10 -7.76
CA ARG A 433 1.11 10.25 -6.54
C ARG A 433 0.45 8.92 -6.15
N ALA A 434 -0.15 8.21 -7.10
CA ALA A 434 -0.83 6.95 -6.86
C ALA A 434 0.13 5.89 -6.30
N GLU A 435 1.35 5.82 -6.82
CA GLU A 435 2.39 4.94 -6.27
C GLU A 435 2.78 5.36 -4.84
N TYR A 436 2.94 6.66 -4.57
CA TYR A 436 3.23 7.12 -3.22
C TYR A 436 2.09 6.81 -2.23
N GLN A 437 0.84 6.97 -2.64
CA GLN A 437 -0.35 6.57 -1.87
C GLN A 437 -0.35 5.06 -1.59
N PHE A 438 0.01 4.23 -2.57
CA PHE A 438 0.17 2.79 -2.38
C PHE A 438 1.24 2.47 -1.31
N LEU A 439 2.40 3.13 -1.34
CA LEU A 439 3.44 2.93 -0.32
C LEU A 439 2.97 3.34 1.09
N ILE A 440 2.18 4.41 1.18
CA ILE A 440 1.56 4.85 2.44
C ILE A 440 0.59 3.78 2.95
N GLN A 441 -0.28 3.23 2.09
CA GLN A 441 -1.20 2.14 2.46
C GLN A 441 -0.45 0.90 2.93
N ALA A 442 0.61 0.52 2.20
CA ALA A 442 1.46 -0.60 2.58
C ALA A 442 2.08 -0.41 3.98
N LYS A 443 2.43 0.82 4.36
CA LYS A 443 2.87 1.15 5.72
C LYS A 443 1.73 1.06 6.73
N VAL A 444 0.56 1.64 6.45
CA VAL A 444 -0.60 1.60 7.35
C VAL A 444 -1.03 0.16 7.65
N LEU A 445 -1.01 -0.73 6.66
CA LEU A 445 -1.29 -2.17 6.83
C LEU A 445 -0.37 -2.87 7.84
N ARG A 446 0.81 -2.30 8.11
CA ARG A 446 1.84 -2.84 9.01
C ARG A 446 1.88 -2.12 10.37
N LEU A 447 1.05 -1.10 10.58
CA LEU A 447 0.95 -0.35 11.82
C LEU A 447 -0.24 -0.83 12.67
N SER A 448 -0.23 -0.49 13.96
CA SER A 448 -1.47 -0.51 14.74
C SER A 448 -2.42 0.58 14.24
N ASN A 449 -3.70 0.47 14.53
CA ASN A 449 -4.67 1.47 14.12
C ASN A 449 -4.32 2.87 14.67
N GLU A 450 -3.92 2.95 15.94
CA GLU A 450 -3.51 4.19 16.61
C GLU A 450 -2.24 4.79 15.98
N ALA A 451 -1.24 3.95 15.68
CA ALA A 451 -0.03 4.39 14.99
C ALA A 451 -0.31 4.80 13.54
N GLY A 452 -1.28 4.16 12.88
CA GLY A 452 -1.78 4.53 11.56
C GLY A 452 -2.44 5.90 11.56
N GLN A 453 -3.33 6.16 12.53
CA GLN A 453 -3.97 7.48 12.69
C GLN A 453 -2.92 8.58 12.89
N ALA A 454 -1.99 8.39 13.83
CA ALA A 454 -0.90 9.34 14.08
C ALA A 454 -0.06 9.59 12.81
N TYR A 455 0.24 8.53 12.05
CA TYR A 455 0.98 8.66 10.80
C TYR A 455 0.20 9.44 9.73
N MET A 456 -1.11 9.22 9.59
CA MET A 456 -1.96 9.99 8.67
C MET A 456 -2.01 11.46 9.07
N THR A 457 -2.15 11.76 10.36
CA THR A 457 -2.10 13.14 10.89
C THR A 457 -0.81 13.85 10.50
N THR A 458 0.35 13.22 10.73
CA THR A 458 1.65 13.79 10.34
C THR A 458 1.75 14.05 8.83
N LEU A 459 1.18 13.18 7.99
CA LEU A 459 1.17 13.39 6.53
C LEU A 459 0.27 14.55 6.12
N ILE A 460 -0.87 14.73 6.80
CA ILE A 460 -1.79 15.86 6.56
C ILE A 460 -1.12 17.19 6.93
N GLU A 461 -0.42 17.25 8.08
CA GLU A 461 0.37 18.43 8.48
C GLU A 461 1.46 18.77 7.46
N GLY A 462 2.05 17.76 6.82
CA GLY A 462 3.12 17.91 5.84
C GLY A 462 2.67 18.27 4.42
N VAL A 463 1.36 18.41 4.14
CA VAL A 463 0.87 18.64 2.76
C VAL A 463 1.41 19.92 2.13
N ASP A 464 1.65 20.97 2.93
CA ASP A 464 2.19 22.23 2.44
C ASP A 464 3.57 22.08 1.79
N GLU A 465 4.36 21.06 2.15
CA GLU A 465 5.62 20.79 1.48
C GLU A 465 5.44 20.42 0.00
N PHE A 466 4.31 19.79 -0.35
CA PHE A 466 3.98 19.44 -1.74
C PHE A 466 3.42 20.65 -2.49
N ARG A 467 2.56 21.47 -1.84
CA ARG A 467 2.09 22.75 -2.42
C ARG A 467 3.26 23.64 -2.80
N ASN A 468 4.24 23.76 -1.91
CA ASN A 468 5.45 24.55 -2.14
C ASN A 468 6.38 23.98 -3.23
N ALA A 469 6.27 22.69 -3.56
CA ALA A 469 7.05 22.06 -4.63
C ALA A 469 6.48 22.34 -6.03
N VAL A 470 5.22 22.80 -6.13
CA VAL A 470 4.56 23.04 -7.41
C VAL A 470 5.28 24.13 -8.22
N LYS A 471 5.65 23.78 -9.45
CA LYS A 471 6.23 24.71 -10.40
C LYS A 471 5.23 25.81 -10.76
N GLN A 472 5.68 27.06 -10.70
CA GLN A 472 4.88 28.23 -11.07
C GLN A 472 4.93 28.47 -12.59
N ASP A 473 4.26 27.60 -13.35
CA ASP A 473 4.14 27.67 -14.82
C ASP A 473 2.71 27.43 -15.31
N SER A 474 2.52 27.21 -16.62
CA SER A 474 1.18 26.99 -17.21
C SER A 474 0.46 25.73 -16.70
N ALA A 475 1.17 24.76 -16.09
CA ALA A 475 0.59 23.55 -15.52
C ALA A 475 0.33 23.67 -14.00
N LYS A 476 0.60 24.84 -13.40
CA LYS A 476 0.46 25.09 -11.95
C LYS A 476 -0.88 24.59 -11.40
N ASP A 477 -2.00 25.07 -11.95
CA ASP A 477 -3.33 24.78 -11.41
C ASP A 477 -3.63 23.27 -11.46
N LYS A 478 -3.19 22.59 -12.53
CA LYS A 478 -3.34 21.13 -12.65
C LYS A 478 -2.46 20.37 -11.66
N ALA A 479 -1.26 20.86 -11.37
CA ALA A 479 -0.36 20.27 -10.37
C ALA A 479 -0.89 20.50 -8.94
N GLU A 480 -1.40 21.69 -8.61
CA GLU A 480 -2.07 21.99 -7.33
C GLU A 480 -3.28 21.08 -7.12
N GLU A 481 -4.09 20.85 -8.16
CA GLU A 481 -5.21 19.90 -8.11
C GLU A 481 -4.76 18.49 -7.66
N THR A 482 -3.57 18.03 -8.11
CA THR A 482 -3.06 16.72 -7.69
C THR A 482 -2.73 16.65 -6.20
N VAL A 483 -2.27 17.77 -5.61
CA VAL A 483 -1.91 17.89 -4.19
C VAL A 483 -3.18 17.95 -3.32
N GLU A 484 -4.21 18.67 -3.77
CA GLU A 484 -5.49 18.70 -3.05
C GLU A 484 -6.20 17.34 -3.07
N GLN A 485 -6.13 16.62 -4.20
CA GLN A 485 -6.57 15.23 -4.27
C GLN A 485 -5.78 14.29 -3.33
N TYR A 486 -4.48 14.54 -3.14
CA TYR A 486 -3.68 13.79 -2.16
C TYR A 486 -4.14 14.07 -0.72
N LEU A 487 -4.38 15.34 -0.35
CA LEU A 487 -4.88 15.74 0.96
C LEU A 487 -6.24 15.10 1.26
N LEU A 488 -7.17 15.16 0.31
CA LEU A 488 -8.51 14.57 0.47
C LEU A 488 -8.44 13.07 0.67
N TRP A 489 -7.58 12.39 -0.10
CA TRP A 489 -7.33 10.97 0.11
C TRP A 489 -6.78 10.67 1.51
N LEU A 490 -5.82 11.47 2.02
CA LEU A 490 -5.31 11.31 3.39
C LEU A 490 -6.41 11.50 4.45
N LYS A 491 -7.27 12.51 4.29
CA LYS A 491 -8.42 12.76 5.18
C LYS A 491 -9.37 11.56 5.20
N GLN A 492 -9.64 10.97 4.03
CA GLN A 492 -10.45 9.76 3.94
C GLN A 492 -9.79 8.56 4.65
N GLN A 493 -8.49 8.31 4.40
CA GLN A 493 -7.78 7.20 5.06
C GLN A 493 -7.74 7.37 6.59
N LEU A 494 -7.59 8.60 7.09
CA LEU A 494 -7.70 8.88 8.53
C LEU A 494 -9.10 8.55 9.04
N SER A 495 -10.15 8.99 8.35
CA SER A 495 -11.54 8.68 8.69
C SER A 495 -11.79 7.17 8.74
N ASP A 496 -11.33 6.42 7.74
CA ASP A 496 -11.47 4.96 7.71
C ASP A 496 -10.77 4.29 8.91
N LEU A 497 -9.58 4.77 9.28
CA LEU A 497 -8.85 4.27 10.45
C LEU A 497 -9.56 4.59 11.75
N VAL A 498 -10.06 5.82 11.92
CA VAL A 498 -10.80 6.26 13.11
C VAL A 498 -12.07 5.41 13.28
N ASN A 499 -12.81 5.20 12.19
CA ASN A 499 -14.03 4.38 12.18
C ASN A 499 -13.76 2.89 12.44
N ALA A 500 -12.57 2.38 12.09
CA ALA A 500 -12.15 1.00 12.33
C ALA A 500 -11.57 0.74 13.74
N GLY A 501 -11.40 1.77 14.57
CA GLY A 501 -10.77 1.69 15.89
C GLY A 501 -11.51 0.77 16.88
N ARG A 502 -10.77 -0.04 17.65
CA ARG A 502 -11.36 -0.91 18.70
C ARG A 502 -11.84 -0.06 19.88
N GLY A 503 -13.15 0.15 19.96
CA GLY A 503 -13.79 0.94 21.02
C GLY A 503 -14.63 2.09 20.46
N GLY A 504 -14.39 2.46 19.20
CA GLY A 504 -15.03 3.58 18.53
C GLY A 504 -14.51 4.94 19.05
N THR A 505 -14.89 6.03 18.39
CA THR A 505 -14.64 7.41 18.82
C THR A 505 -15.38 7.72 20.12
N ASP A 506 -14.96 8.75 20.87
CA ASP A 506 -15.68 9.23 22.06
C ASP A 506 -17.16 9.48 21.75
N MET A 507 -17.45 10.03 20.56
CA MET A 507 -18.80 10.21 20.02
C MET A 507 -19.56 8.88 19.89
N SER A 508 -18.94 7.86 19.30
CA SER A 508 -19.59 6.55 19.11
C SER A 508 -19.79 5.80 20.43
N ILE A 509 -18.92 6.01 21.42
CA ILE A 509 -19.07 5.45 22.78
C ILE A 509 -20.29 6.08 23.44
N LEU A 510 -20.41 7.41 23.42
CA LEU A 510 -21.57 8.12 23.97
C LEU A 510 -22.87 7.70 23.27
N GLN A 511 -22.87 7.55 21.95
CA GLN A 511 -24.03 7.07 21.20
C GLN A 511 -24.42 5.63 21.58
N LYS A 512 -23.44 4.74 21.78
CA LYS A 512 -23.67 3.37 22.22
C LYS A 512 -24.30 3.33 23.63
N GLU A 513 -23.72 4.06 24.58
CA GLU A 513 -24.24 4.16 25.95
C GLU A 513 -25.68 4.74 25.96
N ARG A 514 -25.94 5.76 25.13
CA ARG A 514 -27.28 6.33 24.95
C ARG A 514 -28.28 5.28 24.44
N ASN A 515 -27.89 4.46 23.46
CA ASN A 515 -28.74 3.41 22.92
C ASN A 515 -29.01 2.28 23.94
N GLU A 516 -28.01 1.91 24.74
CA GLU A 516 -28.18 0.94 25.84
C GLU A 516 -29.18 1.47 26.89
N LEU A 517 -29.08 2.75 27.26
CA LEU A 517 -30.04 3.40 28.18
C LEU A 517 -31.46 3.47 27.61
N LEU A 518 -31.63 3.69 26.30
CA LEU A 518 -32.94 3.64 25.64
C LEU A 518 -33.57 2.24 25.73
N GLN A 519 -32.76 1.19 25.57
CA GLN A 519 -33.22 -0.19 25.69
C GLN A 519 -33.60 -0.54 27.14
N GLU A 520 -32.81 -0.09 28.12
CA GLU A 520 -33.14 -0.23 29.54
C GLU A 520 -34.43 0.52 29.90
N LYS A 521 -34.64 1.72 29.34
CA LYS A 521 -35.86 2.51 29.55
C LYS A 521 -37.08 1.75 29.02
N GLN A 522 -36.99 1.19 27.81
CA GLN A 522 -38.08 0.41 27.23
C GLN A 522 -38.42 -0.79 28.11
N ASN A 523 -37.41 -1.53 28.60
CA ASN A 523 -37.61 -2.64 29.53
C ASN A 523 -38.26 -2.18 30.86
N ALA A 524 -37.89 -1.02 31.38
CA ALA A 524 -38.51 -0.45 32.58
C ALA A 524 -39.99 -0.08 32.35
N LEU A 525 -40.32 0.46 31.18
CA LEU A 525 -41.71 0.77 30.77
C LEU A 525 -42.54 -0.51 30.61
N ASP A 526 -42.00 -1.54 29.95
CA ASP A 526 -42.67 -2.82 29.73
C ASP A 526 -42.96 -3.55 31.06
N ASN A 527 -42.12 -3.34 32.07
CA ASN A 527 -42.29 -3.87 33.43
C ASN A 527 -43.00 -2.89 34.39
N ASN A 528 -43.62 -1.82 33.88
CA ASN A 528 -44.39 -0.83 34.65
C ASN A 528 -43.59 -0.10 35.76
N LYS A 529 -42.27 0.04 35.60
CA LYS A 529 -41.39 0.70 36.55
C LYS A 529 -41.16 2.18 36.19
N LEU A 530 -42.20 2.99 36.35
CA LEU A 530 -42.21 4.41 35.94
C LEU A 530 -41.11 5.27 36.61
N GLY A 531 -40.77 5.00 37.87
CA GLY A 531 -39.68 5.73 38.55
C GLY A 531 -38.29 5.42 37.99
N GLU A 532 -38.07 4.18 37.54
CA GLU A 532 -36.82 3.76 36.89
C GLU A 532 -36.73 4.33 35.47
N ALA A 533 -37.85 4.34 34.74
CA ALA A 533 -37.94 4.98 33.41
C ALA A 533 -37.65 6.50 33.47
N ASN A 534 -38.16 7.22 34.47
CA ASN A 534 -37.85 8.66 34.64
C ASN A 534 -36.36 8.90 34.95
N ARG A 535 -35.73 8.03 35.75
CA ARG A 535 -34.29 8.11 36.04
C ARG A 535 -33.45 7.88 34.77
N LEU A 536 -33.83 6.87 33.97
CA LEU A 536 -33.18 6.58 32.69
C LEU A 536 -33.38 7.72 31.69
N ASP A 537 -34.52 8.40 31.69
CA ASP A 537 -34.74 9.60 30.87
C ASP A 537 -33.80 10.76 31.20
N SER A 538 -33.51 10.99 32.49
CA SER A 538 -32.52 11.99 32.89
C SER A 538 -31.10 11.61 32.43
N LEU A 539 -30.75 10.32 32.47
CA LEU A 539 -29.45 9.84 31.99
C LEU A 539 -29.32 9.93 30.47
N ILE A 540 -30.39 9.62 29.72
CA ILE A 540 -30.44 9.79 28.26
C ILE A 540 -30.25 11.25 27.89
N ARG A 541 -30.94 12.19 28.57
CA ARG A 541 -30.76 13.63 28.32
C ARG A 541 -29.34 14.10 28.58
N ALA A 542 -28.71 13.62 29.66
CA ALA A 542 -27.31 13.94 29.94
C ALA A 542 -26.38 13.43 28.83
N LYS A 543 -26.62 12.20 28.32
CA LYS A 543 -25.86 11.66 27.19
C LYS A 543 -26.12 12.39 25.88
N ASP A 544 -27.35 12.80 25.61
CA ASP A 544 -27.68 13.62 24.43
C ASP A 544 -26.99 14.99 24.50
N GLN A 545 -26.84 15.58 25.70
CA GLN A 545 -26.07 16.81 25.91
C GLN A 545 -24.56 16.60 25.69
N ASP A 546 -24.00 15.51 26.21
CA ASP A 546 -22.58 15.17 25.98
C ASP A 546 -22.29 14.96 24.48
N ILE A 547 -23.18 14.28 23.75
CA ILE A 547 -23.10 14.10 22.29
C ILE A 547 -23.17 15.45 21.57
N ALA A 548 -24.12 16.32 21.92
CA ALA A 548 -24.27 17.62 21.28
C ALA A 548 -23.06 18.54 21.51
N ARG A 549 -22.51 18.54 22.73
CA ARG A 549 -21.29 19.31 23.06
C ARG A 549 -20.10 18.84 22.24
N LEU A 550 -19.87 17.54 22.20
CA LEU A 550 -18.74 16.96 21.47
C LEU A 550 -18.90 17.15 19.95
N GLU A 551 -20.13 17.07 19.43
CA GLU A 551 -20.42 17.27 18.01
C GLU A 551 -20.11 18.71 17.61
N GLN A 552 -20.43 19.63 18.50
CA GLN A 552 -20.15 21.03 18.30
C GLN A 552 -18.67 21.36 18.38
N GLU A 553 -17.94 20.83 19.36
CA GLU A 553 -16.49 21.05 19.48
C GLU A 553 -15.76 20.65 18.18
N TYR A 554 -16.14 19.51 17.60
CA TYR A 554 -15.62 19.08 16.30
C TYR A 554 -16.08 20.02 15.17
N SER A 555 -17.34 20.42 15.13
CA SER A 555 -17.84 21.37 14.13
C SER A 555 -17.15 22.75 14.19
N GLU A 556 -16.82 23.24 15.39
CA GLU A 556 -16.10 24.51 15.58
C GLU A 556 -14.65 24.39 15.09
N THR A 557 -14.00 23.27 15.35
CA THR A 557 -12.65 22.98 14.85
C THR A 557 -12.62 23.00 13.32
N LEU A 558 -13.63 22.45 12.65
CA LEU A 558 -13.75 22.47 11.18
C LEU A 558 -13.80 23.89 10.60
N LEU A 559 -14.48 24.81 11.29
CA LEU A 559 -14.63 26.22 10.86
C LEU A 559 -13.51 27.15 11.33
N SER A 560 -12.64 26.67 12.21
CA SER A 560 -11.58 27.49 12.76
C SER A 560 -10.57 27.88 11.67
N GLU A 561 -10.35 29.19 11.53
CA GLU A 561 -9.32 29.73 10.63
C GLU A 561 -7.90 29.46 11.14
N THR A 562 -7.74 29.15 12.44
CA THR A 562 -6.44 28.89 13.08
C THR A 562 -6.16 27.41 13.30
N ALA A 563 -7.16 26.53 13.17
CA ALA A 563 -6.97 25.09 13.27
C ALA A 563 -6.14 24.57 12.10
N SER A 564 -5.21 23.65 12.39
CA SER A 564 -4.42 23.01 11.35
C SER A 564 -5.29 22.09 10.48
N GLU A 565 -4.83 21.78 9.28
CA GLU A 565 -5.52 20.80 8.42
C GLU A 565 -5.65 19.43 9.09
N ALA A 566 -4.71 19.08 9.96
CA ALA A 566 -4.76 17.86 10.75
C ALA A 566 -5.85 17.92 11.82
N ASP A 567 -5.98 19.01 12.56
CA ASP A 567 -7.03 19.19 13.57
C ASP A 567 -8.42 19.13 12.92
N LYS A 568 -8.57 19.79 11.77
CA LYS A 568 -9.81 19.74 10.97
C LYS A 568 -10.12 18.33 10.49
N ALA A 569 -9.12 17.61 9.98
CA ALA A 569 -9.29 16.23 9.55
C ALA A 569 -9.65 15.28 10.71
N TRP A 570 -9.05 15.50 11.89
CA TRP A 570 -9.35 14.75 13.10
C TRP A 570 -10.78 15.00 13.58
N ALA A 571 -11.21 16.26 13.63
CA ALA A 571 -12.57 16.65 13.97
C ALA A 571 -13.59 16.04 13.00
N ALA A 572 -13.32 16.12 11.69
CA ALA A 572 -14.12 15.47 10.66
C ALA A 572 -14.27 13.96 10.88
N ALA A 573 -13.16 13.27 11.17
CA ALA A 573 -13.15 11.82 11.36
C ALA A 573 -13.91 11.37 12.64
N ASN A 574 -14.03 12.24 13.65
CA ASN A 574 -14.67 11.90 14.93
C ASN A 574 -16.17 12.24 14.98
N LEU A 575 -16.69 12.96 13.98
CA LEU A 575 -18.12 13.10 13.75
C LEU A 575 -18.69 11.75 13.25
N SER A 576 -18.97 10.84 14.17
CA SER A 576 -19.46 9.48 13.85
C SER A 576 -20.92 9.46 13.39
N ALA A 577 -21.27 8.46 12.58
CA ALA A 577 -22.62 8.25 12.03
C ALA A 577 -23.74 8.40 13.08
N GLY A 578 -24.78 9.18 12.77
CA GLY A 578 -25.94 9.40 13.64
C GLY A 578 -26.10 10.83 14.18
N THR A 579 -25.14 11.72 13.91
CA THR A 579 -25.25 13.16 14.18
C THR A 579 -25.53 13.98 12.91
N ALA A 580 -26.01 15.22 13.07
CA ALA A 580 -26.28 16.10 11.93
C ALA A 580 -24.97 16.58 11.26
N GLY A 581 -23.91 16.78 12.05
CA GLY A 581 -22.58 17.12 11.56
C GLY A 581 -21.95 15.99 10.75
N ALA A 582 -22.09 14.73 11.18
CA ALA A 582 -21.62 13.58 10.41
C ALA A 582 -22.36 13.44 9.07
N ALA A 583 -23.68 13.66 9.08
CA ALA A 583 -24.48 13.65 7.85
C ALA A 583 -24.06 14.78 6.89
N ALA A 584 -23.83 15.99 7.41
CA ALA A 584 -23.35 17.12 6.61
C ALA A 584 -21.97 16.83 6.00
N LEU A 585 -21.05 16.24 6.78
CA LEU A 585 -19.71 15.92 6.30
C LEU A 585 -19.73 14.85 5.21
N ALA A 586 -20.54 13.80 5.36
CA ALA A 586 -20.73 12.75 4.36
C ALA A 586 -21.29 13.32 3.04
N ILE A 587 -22.32 14.18 3.11
CA ILE A 587 -22.89 14.85 1.93
C ILE A 587 -21.84 15.75 1.28
N GLY A 588 -21.06 16.50 2.07
CA GLY A 588 -19.97 17.34 1.57
C GLY A 588 -18.89 16.55 0.84
N GLN A 589 -18.44 15.44 1.43
CA GLN A 589 -17.43 14.56 0.84
C GLN A 589 -17.90 13.91 -0.46
N GLU A 590 -19.16 13.43 -0.50
CA GLU A 590 -19.76 12.87 -1.72
C GLU A 590 -19.85 13.93 -2.83
N ALA A 591 -20.29 15.15 -2.49
CA ALA A 591 -20.34 16.27 -3.44
C ALA A 591 -18.95 16.66 -3.97
N VAL A 592 -17.93 16.69 -3.12
CA VAL A 592 -16.53 16.93 -3.55
C VAL A 592 -16.05 15.81 -4.47
N SER A 593 -16.37 14.55 -4.18
CA SER A 593 -16.03 13.41 -5.04
C SER A 593 -16.72 13.48 -6.41
N ASP A 594 -17.99 13.89 -6.44
CA ASP A 594 -18.76 14.12 -7.65
C ASP A 594 -18.15 15.25 -8.50
N ILE A 595 -17.76 16.37 -7.88
CA ILE A 595 -17.05 17.48 -8.54
C ILE A 595 -15.76 16.99 -9.20
N GLN A 596 -14.97 16.19 -8.47
CA GLN A 596 -13.70 15.64 -8.96
C GLN A 596 -13.86 14.64 -10.11
N SER A 597 -15.00 13.93 -10.15
CA SER A 597 -15.34 12.99 -11.22
C SER A 597 -15.94 13.70 -12.44
N GLY A 598 -16.06 15.03 -12.42
CA GLY A 598 -16.69 15.84 -13.46
C GLY A 598 -18.22 15.77 -13.46
N ASN A 599 -18.82 15.25 -12.38
CA ASN A 599 -20.25 15.05 -12.23
C ASN A 599 -20.87 16.19 -11.38
N LEU A 600 -21.14 17.34 -12.01
CA LEU A 600 -21.69 18.51 -11.30
C LEU A 600 -23.20 18.41 -11.00
N ASP A 601 -23.91 17.46 -11.61
CA ASP A 601 -25.37 17.37 -11.55
C ASP A 601 -25.88 17.10 -10.12
N ASN A 602 -25.11 16.34 -9.33
CA ASN A 602 -25.47 15.96 -7.96
C ASN A 602 -25.13 17.03 -6.91
N VAL A 603 -24.28 18.01 -7.24
CA VAL A 603 -23.75 19.00 -6.28
C VAL A 603 -24.86 19.93 -5.78
N SER A 604 -25.82 20.29 -6.65
CA SER A 604 -26.93 21.15 -6.25
C SER A 604 -27.85 20.49 -5.22
N ASP A 605 -28.07 19.17 -5.35
CA ASP A 605 -28.88 18.36 -4.43
C ASP A 605 -28.17 18.15 -3.09
N ALA A 606 -26.85 17.98 -3.13
CA ALA A 606 -26.02 17.98 -1.93
C ALA A 606 -26.13 19.33 -1.18
N LEU A 607 -26.02 20.47 -1.88
CA LEU A 607 -26.18 21.81 -1.28
C LEU A 607 -27.58 22.02 -0.67
N ASN A 608 -28.65 21.51 -1.29
CA ASN A 608 -30.00 21.56 -0.73
C ASN A 608 -30.11 20.73 0.55
N SER A 609 -29.49 19.54 0.56
CA SER A 609 -29.49 18.64 1.72
C SER A 609 -28.69 19.25 2.88
N LEU A 610 -27.57 19.91 2.58
CA LEU A 610 -26.78 20.67 3.55
C LEU A 610 -27.56 21.87 4.10
N GLU A 611 -28.28 22.61 3.26
CA GLU A 611 -29.14 23.71 3.69
C GLU A 611 -30.19 23.26 4.72
N ALA A 612 -30.82 22.11 4.51
CA ALA A 612 -31.80 21.54 5.43
C ALA A 612 -31.21 21.15 6.79
N LEU A 613 -29.93 20.79 6.84
CA LEU A 613 -29.21 20.46 8.08
C LEU A 613 -28.70 21.70 8.84
N MET A 614 -28.72 22.87 8.20
CA MET A 614 -28.10 24.09 8.72
C MET A 614 -28.76 24.62 10.00
N ASP A 615 -30.04 24.34 10.19
CA ASP A 615 -30.77 24.68 11.43
C ASP A 615 -30.39 23.79 12.61
N VAL A 616 -29.80 22.62 12.35
CA VAL A 616 -29.44 21.62 13.36
C VAL A 616 -27.96 21.73 13.73
N ASN A 617 -27.07 21.87 12.74
CA ASN A 617 -25.63 22.02 12.97
C ASN A 617 -25.02 22.97 11.91
N SER A 618 -25.20 24.28 12.14
CA SER A 618 -24.73 25.33 11.20
C SER A 618 -23.23 25.31 10.99
N HIS A 619 -22.44 24.87 11.98
CA HIS A 619 -20.99 24.87 11.93
C HIS A 619 -20.45 23.79 10.97
N ALA A 620 -20.82 22.52 11.16
CA ALA A 620 -20.41 21.43 10.26
C ALA A 620 -20.93 21.61 8.83
N VAL A 621 -22.17 22.10 8.68
CA VAL A 621 -22.75 22.42 7.38
C VAL A 621 -21.95 23.49 6.67
N THR A 622 -21.57 24.58 7.37
CA THR A 622 -20.77 25.64 6.76
C THR A 622 -19.39 25.14 6.33
N GLY A 623 -18.76 24.28 7.13
CA GLY A 623 -17.45 23.67 6.79
C GLY A 623 -17.53 22.77 5.55
N ALA A 624 -18.52 21.87 5.50
CA ALA A 624 -18.77 21.02 4.33
C ALA A 624 -19.04 21.84 3.05
N ILE A 625 -19.75 22.96 3.18
CA ILE A 625 -20.03 23.88 2.06
C ILE A 625 -18.75 24.63 1.63
N GLN A 626 -17.83 24.96 2.54
CA GLN A 626 -16.51 25.54 2.21
C GLN A 626 -15.59 24.55 1.48
N ASP A 627 -15.63 23.27 1.85
CA ASP A 627 -14.91 22.22 1.13
C ASP A 627 -15.45 22.07 -0.31
N ILE A 628 -16.78 22.12 -0.48
CA ILE A 628 -17.43 22.17 -1.80
C ILE A 628 -17.02 23.43 -2.58
N GLU A 629 -16.96 24.60 -1.92
CA GLU A 629 -16.51 25.85 -2.56
C GLU A 629 -15.09 25.71 -3.11
N SER A 630 -14.17 25.23 -2.27
CA SER A 630 -12.76 25.01 -2.64
C SER A 630 -12.64 24.03 -3.82
N ALA A 631 -13.39 22.92 -3.78
CA ALA A 631 -13.40 21.94 -4.87
C ALA A 631 -13.96 22.53 -6.18
N LEU A 632 -15.04 23.33 -6.11
CA LEU A 632 -15.60 23.99 -7.29
C LEU A 632 -14.63 25.01 -7.88
N GLU A 633 -13.93 25.80 -7.06
CA GLU A 633 -12.97 26.81 -7.54
C GLU A 633 -11.86 26.18 -8.40
N LEU A 634 -11.47 24.94 -8.09
CA LEU A 634 -10.43 24.17 -8.80
C LEU A 634 -10.91 23.51 -10.12
N THR A 635 -12.22 23.48 -10.39
CA THR A 635 -12.74 22.92 -11.66
C THR A 635 -12.66 23.90 -12.83
N GLY A 636 -12.60 23.41 -14.08
CA GLY A 636 -12.60 24.27 -15.27
C GLY A 636 -13.86 25.13 -15.42
N ASP A 637 -13.77 26.26 -16.13
CA ASP A 637 -14.91 27.18 -16.31
C ASP A 637 -16.05 26.52 -17.09
N THR A 638 -17.20 26.38 -16.40
CA THR A 638 -18.47 25.91 -16.96
C THR A 638 -19.59 26.79 -16.45
N GLU A 639 -20.66 26.96 -17.24
CA GLU A 639 -21.82 27.79 -16.86
C GLU A 639 -22.48 27.27 -15.56
N SER A 640 -22.49 25.95 -15.35
CA SER A 640 -22.99 25.30 -14.14
C SER A 640 -22.14 25.59 -12.88
N LYS A 641 -20.82 25.83 -13.04
CA LYS A 641 -19.92 26.14 -11.91
C LYS A 641 -20.23 27.50 -11.29
N GLU A 642 -20.50 28.53 -12.10
CA GLU A 642 -20.78 29.88 -11.61
C GLU A 642 -22.06 29.92 -10.75
N GLU A 643 -23.11 29.21 -11.18
CA GLU A 643 -24.37 29.11 -10.44
C GLU A 643 -24.18 28.38 -9.11
N LEU A 644 -23.44 27.26 -9.12
CA LEU A 644 -23.10 26.52 -7.91
C LEU A 644 -22.29 27.38 -6.93
N LEU A 645 -21.21 28.03 -7.38
CA LEU A 645 -20.39 28.92 -6.53
C LEU A 645 -21.21 30.06 -5.89
N ALA A 646 -22.16 30.64 -6.64
CA ALA A 646 -23.04 31.67 -6.09
C ALA A 646 -23.97 31.12 -5.00
N LYS A 647 -24.47 29.90 -5.16
CA LYS A 647 -25.28 29.19 -4.14
C LYS A 647 -24.45 28.88 -2.90
N THR A 648 -23.24 28.34 -3.07
CA THR A 648 -22.29 28.01 -2.00
C THR A 648 -21.97 29.24 -1.14
N LYS A 649 -21.61 30.36 -1.76
CA LYS A 649 -21.32 31.64 -1.07
C LYS A 649 -22.50 32.17 -0.25
N ASN A 650 -23.72 32.05 -0.76
CA ASN A 650 -24.92 32.46 -0.02
C ASN A 650 -25.20 31.58 1.20
N LEU A 651 -25.01 30.27 1.07
CA LEU A 651 -25.22 29.34 2.18
C LEU A 651 -24.16 29.53 3.27
N ILE A 652 -22.89 29.77 2.91
CA ILE A 652 -21.82 30.10 3.88
C ILE A 652 -22.18 31.34 4.70
N ARG A 653 -22.66 32.41 4.04
CA ARG A 653 -23.10 33.63 4.73
C ARG A 653 -24.24 33.32 5.72
N THR A 654 -25.22 32.54 5.29
CA THR A 654 -26.39 32.17 6.10
C THR A 654 -25.99 31.34 7.32
N GLY A 655 -25.07 30.38 7.16
CA GLY A 655 -24.55 29.57 8.26
C GLY A 655 -23.81 30.40 9.32
N LYS A 656 -22.96 31.34 8.88
CA LYS A 656 -22.25 32.30 9.76
C LYS A 656 -23.20 33.21 10.54
N GLU A 657 -24.31 33.64 9.94
CA GLU A 657 -25.32 34.47 10.61
C GLU A 657 -26.08 33.71 11.71
N LYS A 658 -26.39 32.42 11.49
CA LYS A 658 -27.10 31.57 12.47
C LYS A 658 -26.24 31.13 13.66
N SER A 659 -24.92 31.04 13.50
CA SER A 659 -23.98 30.71 14.58
C SER A 659 -23.96 31.75 15.74
N ASN A 660 -24.37 33.01 15.48
CA ASN A 660 -24.21 34.13 16.43
C ASN A 660 -25.42 34.43 17.37
N GLN A 661 -26.48 33.60 17.45
CA GLN A 661 -27.78 34.03 18.02
C GLN A 661 -28.23 33.51 19.41
N ASN A 662 -27.42 32.79 20.21
CA ASN A 662 -27.85 32.36 21.56
C ASN A 662 -27.12 33.11 22.71
N GLY A 663 -27.86 33.90 23.49
CA GLY A 663 -27.42 34.52 24.76
C GLY A 663 -26.91 35.97 24.66
N LEU A 664 -26.52 36.54 25.81
CA LEU A 664 -25.84 37.85 25.90
C LEU A 664 -24.57 37.88 25.04
N SER A 665 -24.26 39.02 24.44
CA SER A 665 -22.95 39.23 23.80
C SER A 665 -21.83 39.39 24.83
N ALA A 666 -20.57 39.16 24.43
CA ALA A 666 -19.41 39.30 25.32
C ALA A 666 -19.32 40.68 25.99
N ALA A 667 -19.67 41.76 25.27
CA ALA A 667 -19.68 43.12 25.81
C ALA A 667 -20.80 43.33 26.86
N GLU A 668 -21.97 42.71 26.66
CA GLU A 668 -23.07 42.77 27.62
C GLU A 668 -22.77 41.95 28.88
N VAL A 669 -22.11 40.80 28.72
CA VAL A 669 -21.62 39.98 29.83
C VAL A 669 -20.56 40.71 30.64
N GLU A 670 -19.56 41.33 30.00
CA GLU A 670 -18.51 42.09 30.66
C GLU A 670 -19.09 43.27 31.47
N ALA A 671 -20.02 44.02 30.88
CA ALA A 671 -20.71 45.12 31.57
C ALA A 671 -21.53 44.63 32.77
N TYR A 672 -22.23 43.50 32.62
CA TYR A 672 -23.06 42.93 33.68
C TYR A 672 -22.23 42.31 34.81
N LEU A 673 -21.10 41.66 34.51
CA LEU A 673 -20.16 41.19 35.52
C LEU A 673 -19.56 42.35 36.32
N GLN A 674 -19.21 43.46 35.67
CA GLN A 674 -18.75 44.66 36.36
C GLN A 674 -19.83 45.24 37.30
N GLU A 675 -21.11 45.22 36.89
CA GLU A 675 -22.23 45.62 37.74
C GLU A 675 -22.39 44.67 38.94
N LEU A 676 -22.38 43.35 38.69
CA LEU A 676 -22.59 42.32 39.70
C LEU A 676 -21.47 42.27 40.75
N LEU A 677 -20.23 42.45 40.32
CA LEU A 677 -19.03 42.36 41.16
C LEU A 677 -18.56 43.72 41.68
N GLY A 678 -19.20 44.81 41.23
CA GLY A 678 -18.99 46.19 41.72
C GLY A 678 -17.69 46.86 41.26
N SER A 679 -16.89 46.24 40.40
CA SER A 679 -15.64 46.79 39.85
C SER A 679 -15.22 46.07 38.55
N PRO A 680 -14.42 46.70 37.68
CA PRO A 680 -13.89 46.05 36.48
C PRO A 680 -13.04 44.82 36.82
N PHE A 681 -13.00 43.81 35.95
CA PHE A 681 -12.32 42.52 36.16
C PHE A 681 -10.89 42.66 36.71
N ILE A 682 -10.08 43.53 36.10
CA ILE A 682 -8.68 43.74 36.50
C ILE A 682 -8.50 44.30 37.92
N SER A 683 -9.55 44.91 38.50
CA SER A 683 -9.54 45.49 39.85
C SER A 683 -10.13 44.56 40.92
N LEU A 684 -10.64 43.40 40.53
CA LEU A 684 -11.19 42.40 41.45
C LEU A 684 -10.09 41.69 42.24
N SER A 685 -10.47 41.04 43.35
CA SER A 685 -9.56 40.15 44.07
C SER A 685 -9.24 38.91 43.23
N GLU A 686 -8.07 38.28 43.42
CA GLU A 686 -7.70 37.03 42.71
C GLU A 686 -8.79 35.96 42.79
N SER A 687 -9.50 35.88 43.93
CA SER A 687 -10.57 34.90 44.12
C SER A 687 -11.83 35.27 43.37
N ASP A 688 -12.16 36.55 43.22
CA ASP A 688 -13.36 36.98 42.49
C ASP A 688 -13.11 36.97 40.97
N GLN A 689 -11.86 37.23 40.54
CA GLN A 689 -11.42 36.99 39.17
C GLN A 689 -11.61 35.52 38.78
N GLN A 690 -11.15 34.60 39.63
CA GLN A 690 -11.32 33.16 39.41
C GLN A 690 -12.78 32.76 39.26
N LYS A 691 -13.66 33.20 40.18
CA LYS A 691 -15.09 32.88 40.09
C LYS A 691 -15.75 33.48 38.85
N ALA A 692 -15.35 34.68 38.45
CA ALA A 692 -15.85 35.32 37.23
C ALA A 692 -15.43 34.53 35.98
N VAL A 693 -14.18 34.08 35.90
CA VAL A 693 -13.72 33.24 34.78
C VAL A 693 -14.43 31.89 34.76
N LEU A 694 -14.60 31.21 35.91
CA LEU A 694 -15.38 29.96 35.99
C LEU A 694 -16.82 30.16 35.52
N ALA A 695 -17.48 31.22 35.99
CA ALA A 695 -18.84 31.53 35.59
C ALA A 695 -18.95 31.90 34.10
N LEU A 696 -17.96 32.59 33.54
CA LEU A 696 -17.86 32.89 32.10
C LEU A 696 -17.67 31.63 31.28
N GLU A 697 -16.81 30.72 31.76
CA GLU A 697 -16.55 29.44 31.12
C GLU A 697 -17.83 28.61 31.06
N TRP A 698 -18.49 28.40 32.20
CA TRP A 698 -19.75 27.65 32.26
C TRP A 698 -20.88 28.33 31.49
N TYR A 699 -20.95 29.67 31.51
CA TYR A 699 -21.96 30.42 30.76
C TYR A 699 -21.69 30.37 29.24
N GLY A 700 -20.43 30.47 28.83
CA GLY A 700 -19.99 30.31 27.45
C GLY A 700 -20.22 28.89 26.93
N GLU A 701 -20.03 27.88 27.79
CA GLU A 701 -20.35 26.47 27.51
C GLU A 701 -21.86 26.27 27.36
N ILE A 702 -22.68 26.71 28.33
CA ILE A 702 -24.14 26.47 28.31
C ILE A 702 -24.87 27.27 27.23
N LYS A 703 -24.47 28.53 27.00
CA LYS A 703 -25.05 29.40 25.97
C LYS A 703 -24.37 29.25 24.63
N ASN A 704 -23.30 28.48 24.61
CA ASN A 704 -22.65 28.08 23.40
C ASN A 704 -22.08 29.28 22.60
N ASN A 705 -21.33 30.13 23.31
CA ASN A 705 -20.93 31.45 22.84
C ASN A 705 -19.41 31.61 22.85
N TYR A 706 -18.80 31.48 21.68
CA TYR A 706 -17.35 31.53 21.47
C TYR A 706 -16.73 32.87 21.91
N ALA A 707 -17.44 33.99 21.72
CA ALA A 707 -16.94 35.30 22.15
C ALA A 707 -16.82 35.39 23.67
N ILE A 708 -17.67 34.69 24.42
CA ILE A 708 -17.63 34.60 25.88
C ILE A 708 -16.54 33.63 26.34
N LYS A 709 -16.37 32.48 25.68
CA LYS A 709 -15.24 31.57 25.95
C LYS A 709 -13.89 32.27 25.71
N ASN A 710 -13.75 33.05 24.64
CA ASN A 710 -12.55 33.87 24.41
C ASN A 710 -12.36 34.97 25.47
N LEU A 711 -13.46 35.52 26.00
CA LEU A 711 -13.38 36.45 27.11
C LEU A 711 -12.87 35.76 28.38
N ALA A 712 -13.36 34.55 28.67
CA ALA A 712 -12.87 33.71 29.77
C ALA A 712 -11.38 33.38 29.61
N ALA A 713 -10.96 32.94 28.41
CA ALA A 713 -9.56 32.71 28.07
C ALA A 713 -8.69 33.96 28.26
N SER A 714 -9.10 35.10 27.70
CA SER A 714 -8.37 36.37 27.85
C SER A 714 -8.24 36.80 29.31
N TYR A 715 -9.29 36.62 30.11
CA TYR A 715 -9.28 36.96 31.53
C TYR A 715 -8.40 36.01 32.33
N SER A 716 -8.40 34.72 31.99
CA SER A 716 -7.56 33.71 32.59
C SER A 716 -6.07 33.92 32.28
N ASP A 717 -5.73 34.40 31.07
CA ASP A 717 -4.37 34.80 30.70
C ASP A 717 -3.91 36.02 31.51
N VAL A 718 -4.78 37.01 31.72
CA VAL A 718 -4.50 38.16 32.60
C VAL A 718 -4.24 37.70 34.04
N MET A 719 -5.02 36.73 34.53
CA MET A 719 -4.78 36.13 35.86
C MET A 719 -3.42 35.44 35.92
N LEU A 720 -3.02 34.72 34.87
CA LEU A 720 -1.73 34.01 34.83
C LEU A 720 -0.56 35.01 34.80
N GLN A 721 -0.67 36.07 33.97
CA GLN A 721 0.34 37.12 33.88
C GLN A 721 0.51 37.90 35.20
N ASN A 722 -0.59 38.10 35.93
CA ASN A 722 -0.57 38.74 37.25
C ASN A 722 -0.12 37.82 38.38
N GLY A 723 0.18 36.54 38.09
CA GLY A 723 0.65 35.58 39.08
C GLY A 723 -0.42 35.11 40.06
N SER A 724 -1.70 35.05 39.63
CA SER A 724 -2.78 34.54 40.46
C SER A 724 -2.52 33.09 40.89
N ARG A 725 -2.73 32.80 42.17
CA ARG A 725 -2.51 31.47 42.75
C ARG A 725 -3.49 30.38 42.26
N TYR A 726 -4.58 30.76 41.60
CA TYR A 726 -5.65 29.84 41.20
C TYR A 726 -5.50 29.31 39.78
N VAL A 727 -4.60 29.88 38.98
CA VAL A 727 -4.44 29.58 37.56
C VAL A 727 -3.08 28.98 37.26
N TYR A 728 -3.02 28.08 36.30
CA TYR A 728 -1.78 27.44 35.85
C TYR A 728 -1.88 27.01 34.40
N THR A 729 -0.75 26.83 33.73
CA THR A 729 -0.71 26.34 32.34
C THR A 729 -1.19 24.87 32.28
N LYS A 730 -2.04 24.55 31.31
CA LYS A 730 -2.50 23.17 31.03
C LYS A 730 -1.31 22.26 30.74
N LEU A 731 -1.47 20.97 31.05
CA LEU A 731 -0.51 19.96 30.64
C LEU A 731 -0.67 19.69 29.13
N GLY A 732 0.41 19.84 28.35
CA GLY A 732 0.36 19.63 26.91
C GLY A 732 0.32 18.14 26.50
N GLY A 733 -0.29 17.84 25.34
CA GLY A 733 -0.27 16.50 24.74
C GLY A 733 -1.19 15.46 25.39
N THR A 734 -2.21 15.92 26.15
CA THR A 734 -3.22 15.06 26.77
C THR A 734 -4.58 15.74 26.72
N VAL A 735 -5.65 14.94 26.53
CA VAL A 735 -7.05 15.38 26.66
C VAL A 735 -7.58 15.22 28.09
N GLU A 736 -6.86 14.48 28.95
CA GLU A 736 -7.22 14.31 30.36
C GLU A 736 -6.79 15.53 31.19
N GLU A 737 -7.62 15.92 32.17
CA GLU A 737 -7.32 17.04 33.06
C GLU A 737 -6.34 16.68 34.18
N TYR A 738 -5.33 17.53 34.34
CA TYR A 738 -4.33 17.44 35.40
C TYR A 738 -4.21 18.74 36.19
N ALA A 739 -3.93 18.63 37.49
CA ALA A 739 -3.59 19.75 38.37
C ALA A 739 -2.09 19.93 38.56
N SER A 740 -1.65 21.18 38.48
CA SER A 740 -0.35 21.61 38.98
C SER A 740 -0.26 21.41 40.50
N THR A 741 0.70 20.59 40.93
CA THR A 741 0.99 20.40 42.38
C THR A 741 1.43 21.68 43.07
N LYS A 742 2.03 22.63 42.32
CA LYS A 742 2.38 23.95 42.83
C LYS A 742 1.13 24.78 43.14
N THR A 743 0.15 24.78 42.24
CA THR A 743 -1.13 25.49 42.42
C THR A 743 -1.93 24.90 43.56
N ILE A 744 -1.98 23.56 43.70
CA ILE A 744 -2.57 22.90 44.88
C ILE A 744 -1.92 23.42 46.16
N SER A 745 -0.58 23.54 46.17
CA SER A 745 0.16 24.03 47.33
C SER A 745 -0.22 25.45 47.71
N GLU A 746 -0.36 26.34 46.73
CA GLU A 746 -0.65 27.75 46.94
C GLU A 746 -2.12 27.99 47.35
N VAL A 747 -3.06 27.28 46.73
CA VAL A 747 -4.50 27.38 47.04
C VAL A 747 -4.82 26.78 48.40
N LEU A 748 -4.28 25.60 48.71
CA LEU A 748 -4.62 24.87 49.94
C LEU A 748 -3.62 25.08 51.08
N GLY A 749 -2.53 25.82 50.85
CA GLY A 749 -1.51 26.11 51.85
C GLY A 749 -0.70 24.90 52.29
N TYR A 750 -0.43 23.96 51.37
CA TYR A 750 0.58 22.93 51.62
C TYR A 750 1.98 23.56 51.53
N ARG A 751 2.96 22.95 52.17
CA ARG A 751 4.38 23.21 51.93
C ARG A 751 4.80 22.40 50.70
N TYR A 752 5.26 23.10 49.67
CA TYR A 752 5.82 22.52 48.46
C TYR A 752 7.32 22.28 48.61
N VAL A 753 7.77 21.04 48.42
CA VAL A 753 9.19 20.68 48.36
C VAL A 753 9.43 19.90 47.08
N PHE A 754 10.29 20.42 46.21
CA PHE A 754 10.68 19.78 44.96
C PHE A 754 12.14 19.32 45.03
N ASP A 755 12.37 18.04 44.77
CA ASP A 755 13.68 17.45 44.61
C ASP A 755 13.96 17.22 43.12
N ASP A 756 14.75 18.12 42.56
CA ASP A 756 15.13 18.17 41.15
C ASP A 756 15.96 16.95 40.73
N SER A 757 16.72 16.35 41.65
CA SER A 757 17.60 15.20 41.33
C SER A 757 16.81 13.91 41.11
N HIS A 758 15.62 13.82 41.70
CA HIS A 758 14.76 12.62 41.64
C HIS A 758 13.42 12.89 40.96
N MET A 759 13.15 14.13 40.54
CA MET A 759 11.87 14.59 39.99
C MET A 759 10.70 14.24 40.91
N VAL A 760 10.87 14.56 42.20
CA VAL A 760 9.90 14.25 43.28
C VAL A 760 9.32 15.54 43.85
N VAL A 761 8.00 15.59 43.98
CA VAL A 761 7.28 16.65 44.69
C VAL A 761 6.70 16.09 45.98
N THR A 762 6.98 16.75 47.11
CA THR A 762 6.31 16.52 48.39
C THR A 762 5.40 17.70 48.73
N LEU A 763 4.11 17.43 48.90
CA LEU A 763 3.13 18.35 49.46
C LEU A 763 2.90 17.98 50.93
N GLN A 764 3.21 18.88 51.86
CA GLN A 764 3.05 18.62 53.30
C GLN A 764 2.18 19.66 54.00
N LYS A 765 1.18 19.23 54.78
CA LYS A 765 0.35 20.11 55.62
C LYS A 765 0.18 19.49 57.00
N GLY A 766 0.85 20.08 57.99
CA GLY A 766 0.91 19.51 59.34
C GLY A 766 1.61 18.14 59.35
N LYS A 767 0.89 17.10 59.78
CA LYS A 767 1.42 15.72 59.78
C LYS A 767 1.20 15.00 58.45
N ASP A 768 0.31 15.49 57.61
CA ASP A 768 -0.11 14.84 56.38
C ASP A 768 0.86 15.21 55.25
N TYR A 769 1.28 14.22 54.47
CA TYR A 769 2.11 14.43 53.29
C TYR A 769 1.69 13.56 52.11
N TYR A 770 2.00 14.05 50.92
CA TYR A 770 1.90 13.35 49.64
C TYR A 770 3.21 13.54 48.88
N GLU A 771 3.84 12.45 48.49
CA GLU A 771 5.08 12.42 47.70
C GLU A 771 4.79 11.78 46.34
N PHE A 772 4.95 12.55 45.28
CA PHE A 772 4.72 12.15 43.89
C PHE A 772 6.04 12.14 43.12
N THR A 773 6.20 11.18 42.22
CA THR A 773 7.38 11.07 41.35
C THR A 773 6.95 11.16 39.90
N ALA A 774 7.63 11.98 39.10
CA ALA A 774 7.36 12.10 37.68
C ALA A 774 7.43 10.73 36.97
N GLY A 775 6.49 10.48 36.06
CA GLY A 775 6.38 9.24 35.31
C GLY A 775 5.81 8.04 36.09
N ARG A 776 5.36 8.22 37.34
CA ARG A 776 4.81 7.13 38.17
C ARG A 776 3.38 7.38 38.61
N SER A 777 2.56 6.33 38.59
CA SER A 777 1.22 6.34 39.19
C SER A 777 1.24 6.02 40.68
N SER A 778 2.27 5.33 41.17
CA SER A 778 2.49 5.12 42.61
C SER A 778 2.90 6.41 43.29
N PHE A 779 2.37 6.66 44.48
CA PHE A 779 2.75 7.80 45.34
C PHE A 779 2.95 7.32 46.77
N ARG A 780 3.60 8.13 47.62
CA ARG A 780 3.67 7.85 49.06
C ARG A 780 2.85 8.87 49.83
N SER A 781 2.09 8.40 50.80
CA SER A 781 1.33 9.28 51.67
C SER A 781 1.06 8.59 53.00
N ASN A 782 0.85 9.38 54.04
CA ASN A 782 0.24 8.94 55.29
C ASN A 782 -1.21 9.44 55.46
N ALA A 783 -1.75 10.13 54.45
CA ALA A 783 -3.06 10.76 54.44
C ALA A 783 -4.05 10.07 53.48
N ALA A 784 -3.57 9.41 52.43
CA ALA A 784 -4.39 8.59 51.54
C ALA A 784 -4.28 7.09 51.83
N ALA A 785 -5.39 6.37 51.64
CA ALA A 785 -5.45 4.91 51.74
C ALA A 785 -4.97 4.19 50.46
N ASP A 786 -5.04 4.88 49.32
CA ASP A 786 -4.60 4.32 48.03
C ASP A 786 -3.06 4.31 47.95
N THR A 787 -2.53 3.36 47.20
CA THR A 787 -1.08 3.28 46.92
C THR A 787 -0.73 3.73 45.50
N ALA A 788 -1.73 4.02 44.66
CA ALA A 788 -1.56 4.45 43.28
C ALA A 788 -2.71 5.36 42.83
N MET A 789 -2.38 6.28 41.92
CA MET A 789 -3.30 7.14 41.19
C MET A 789 -3.83 6.40 39.94
N SER A 790 -4.94 6.88 39.37
CA SER A 790 -5.54 6.36 38.13
C SER A 790 -4.58 6.44 36.93
N LYS A 791 -3.68 7.43 36.93
CA LYS A 791 -2.67 7.68 35.91
C LYS A 791 -1.36 8.13 36.54
N LYS A 792 -0.30 8.17 35.74
CA LYS A 792 1.03 8.59 36.21
C LYS A 792 1.09 10.11 36.40
N ALA A 793 1.87 10.58 37.36
CA ALA A 793 2.19 12.01 37.45
C ALA A 793 3.08 12.41 36.26
N GLU A 794 2.82 13.57 35.68
CA GLU A 794 3.54 14.07 34.50
C GLU A 794 4.31 15.33 34.85
N TYR A 795 5.39 15.60 34.14
CA TYR A 795 6.25 16.76 34.39
C TYR A 795 6.34 17.65 33.15
N GLN A 796 6.16 18.96 33.35
CA GLN A 796 6.38 19.98 32.33
C GLN A 796 7.21 21.14 32.91
N THR A 797 6.57 22.14 33.52
CA THR A 797 7.22 23.23 34.28
C THR A 797 7.19 22.96 35.79
N CYS A 798 6.23 22.14 36.22
CA CYS A 798 6.13 21.56 37.55
C CYS A 798 5.51 20.16 37.39
N LEU A 799 5.29 19.47 38.51
CA LEU A 799 4.68 18.15 38.49
C LEU A 799 3.15 18.26 38.52
N TYR A 800 2.50 17.49 37.67
CA TYR A 800 1.06 17.45 37.45
C TYR A 800 0.49 16.11 37.93
N ILE A 801 -0.69 16.14 38.55
CA ILE A 801 -1.39 14.93 39.02
C ILE A 801 -2.83 14.87 38.49
N PRO A 802 -3.40 13.66 38.28
CA PRO A 802 -4.70 13.50 37.63
C PRO A 802 -5.85 14.12 38.45
N GLU A 803 -6.82 14.75 37.78
CA GLU A 803 -8.00 15.39 38.39
C GLU A 803 -8.72 14.46 39.38
N SER A 804 -9.01 13.21 38.97
CA SER A 804 -9.64 12.20 39.82
C SER A 804 -8.94 11.99 41.18
N PHE A 805 -7.61 12.14 41.25
CA PHE A 805 -6.88 12.08 42.52
C PHE A 805 -7.04 13.36 43.34
N VAL A 806 -7.03 14.51 42.67
CA VAL A 806 -7.22 15.85 43.26
C VAL A 806 -8.57 15.95 43.94
N THR A 807 -9.65 15.60 43.22
CA THR A 807 -11.02 15.62 43.74
C THR A 807 -11.17 14.72 44.95
N LYS A 808 -10.58 13.52 44.92
CA LYS A 808 -10.71 12.55 46.00
C LYS A 808 -9.94 12.92 47.27
N ASN A 809 -8.72 13.46 47.13
CA ASN A 809 -7.78 13.58 48.27
C ASN A 809 -7.56 15.02 48.75
N PHE A 810 -7.85 16.02 47.92
CA PHE A 810 -7.63 17.43 48.23
C PHE A 810 -8.92 18.26 48.30
N ASP A 811 -10.07 17.67 47.96
CA ASP A 811 -11.39 18.34 47.91
C ASP A 811 -11.36 19.60 47.01
N CYS A 812 -10.71 19.47 45.85
CA CYS A 812 -10.62 20.49 44.82
C CYS A 812 -11.06 19.94 43.46
N GLN A 813 -11.53 20.83 42.62
CA GLN A 813 -11.87 20.57 41.22
C GLN A 813 -11.01 21.43 40.32
N ILE A 814 -10.97 21.05 39.05
CA ILE A 814 -10.21 21.69 38.00
C ILE A 814 -11.20 22.10 36.91
N GLU A 815 -10.90 23.21 36.24
CA GLU A 815 -11.56 23.59 34.99
C GLU A 815 -10.48 23.94 33.97
N TYR A 816 -10.41 23.23 32.85
CA TYR A 816 -9.59 23.65 31.72
C TYR A 816 -10.33 24.73 30.94
N ILE A 817 -9.74 25.92 30.78
CA ILE A 817 -10.40 27.04 30.11
C ILE A 817 -10.33 26.85 28.59
N ASP A 818 -11.46 26.68 27.93
CA ASP A 818 -11.54 26.54 26.48
C ASP A 818 -10.93 27.74 25.75
N ASN A 819 -10.34 27.50 24.58
CA ASN A 819 -9.61 28.50 23.78
C ASN A 819 -8.42 29.16 24.50
N GLY A 820 -8.03 28.64 25.68
CA GLY A 820 -6.92 29.11 26.49
C GLY A 820 -5.88 28.03 26.78
N SER A 821 -4.67 28.48 27.14
CA SER A 821 -3.57 27.59 27.53
C SER A 821 -3.54 27.26 29.04
N VAL A 822 -4.58 27.65 29.77
CA VAL A 822 -4.60 27.65 31.24
C VAL A 822 -5.76 26.85 31.83
N ALA A 823 -5.59 26.44 33.07
CA ALA A 823 -6.58 25.76 33.87
C ALA A 823 -6.73 26.47 35.23
N LEU A 824 -7.92 26.38 35.80
CA LEU A 824 -8.26 26.92 37.11
C LEU A 824 -8.42 25.79 38.11
N LEU A 825 -7.94 26.02 39.34
CA LEU A 825 -8.20 25.16 40.48
C LEU A 825 -9.16 25.85 41.45
N TYR A 826 -10.17 25.12 41.91
CA TYR A 826 -11.22 25.66 42.78
C TYR A 826 -11.70 24.69 43.85
N THR A 827 -12.16 25.26 44.97
CA THR A 827 -12.77 24.53 46.10
C THR A 827 -14.30 24.49 45.98
N PRO A 828 -15.00 23.58 46.67
CA PRO A 828 -16.47 23.55 46.69
C PRO A 828 -17.12 24.88 47.09
N ALA A 829 -16.51 25.63 48.01
CA ALA A 829 -17.00 26.95 48.41
C ALA A 829 -16.87 27.99 47.28
N GLN A 830 -15.79 27.94 46.51
CA GLN A 830 -15.62 28.80 45.33
C GLN A 830 -16.55 28.40 44.19
N LYS A 831 -16.76 27.08 44.00
CA LYS A 831 -17.74 26.57 43.03
C LYS A 831 -19.13 27.14 43.27
N GLN A 832 -19.59 27.10 44.52
CA GLN A 832 -20.90 27.64 44.89
C GLN A 832 -21.04 29.13 44.56
N GLN A 833 -19.99 29.93 44.80
CA GLN A 833 -20.01 31.36 44.51
C GLN A 833 -19.89 31.67 43.02
N ALA A 834 -19.15 30.87 42.26
CA ALA A 834 -19.12 30.96 40.80
C ALA A 834 -20.48 30.57 40.20
N ASP A 835 -21.16 29.56 40.77
CA ASP A 835 -22.50 29.15 40.34
C ASP A 835 -23.52 30.28 40.56
N GLU A 836 -23.45 31.02 41.67
CA GLU A 836 -24.29 32.21 41.88
C GLU A 836 -24.12 33.28 40.78
N ILE A 837 -22.88 33.52 40.32
CA ILE A 837 -22.60 34.45 39.21
C ILE A 837 -23.12 33.89 37.88
N TYR A 838 -22.89 32.61 37.64
CA TYR A 838 -23.35 31.89 36.46
C TYR A 838 -24.90 31.90 36.35
N GLN A 839 -25.61 31.63 37.43
CA GLN A 839 -27.08 31.69 37.47
C GLN A 839 -27.61 33.12 37.23
N ALA A 840 -26.89 34.14 37.71
CA ALA A 840 -27.23 35.53 37.41
C ALA A 840 -27.06 35.86 35.90
N LEU A 841 -26.00 35.33 35.27
CA LEU A 841 -25.79 35.46 33.82
C LEU A 841 -26.90 34.76 33.01
N LEU A 842 -27.29 33.54 33.40
CA LEU A 842 -28.41 32.81 32.81
C LEU A 842 -29.72 33.61 32.87
N THR A 843 -30.06 34.09 34.08
CA THR A 843 -31.28 34.89 34.31
C THR A 843 -31.29 36.14 33.45
N LYS A 844 -30.13 36.81 33.31
CA LYS A 844 -30.00 38.04 32.51
C LYS A 844 -30.07 37.75 31.00
N GLY A 845 -29.56 36.60 30.57
CA GLY A 845 -29.55 36.14 29.17
C GLY A 845 -30.85 35.51 28.67
N GLY A 846 -31.90 35.47 29.50
CA GLY A 846 -33.26 35.10 29.09
C GLY A 846 -33.71 33.66 29.39
N ASP A 847 -33.06 32.98 30.33
CA ASP A 847 -33.50 31.66 30.86
C ASP A 847 -34.16 31.74 32.24
#